data_AF-A0A3L7WR06-F1
#
_entry.id   AF-A0A3L7WR06-F1
#
_cell.length_a   1.000
_cell.length_b   1.000
_cell.length_c   1.000
_cell.angle_alpha   90.00
_cell.angle_beta   90.00
_cell.angle_gamma   90.00
#
_symmetry.space_group_name_H-M   'P 1'
#
loop_
_entity.id
_entity.type
_entity.pdbx_description
1 polymer ?
#
loop_
_entity_poly.entity_id
_entity_poly.type
_entity_poly.pdbx_seq_one_letter_code
_entity_poly.pdbx_strand_id
1 'polypeptide(L)'
;MTFSIRLKKEKWGICLLILLALWGLGLGQGQAQTPGERFLRIASSLTQPNRADRPAFVPGVVLVRLKEPIARAQDAAQRLGVEASALTRLDIPNQPGLYRLAVQTGAEEASAARLAVRSDVLYAEPDYLYFATETTPNDTFYDQYQWNLRHIRANTGWDRTTGSSAVIIGIVDTGIDLGHPDLSGKIVGGIDTVNNDFDPQDDNGHGTHVASIAASQSNNAIGIAGVDWNARLMPIKVLNAAGSGSSSQVANGITWAVDNGAKVLNMRLAGTNSSSVINNAVQYANVRGVLLIAAAGNSYTDGNPTSYPAAYEYVIGVAAVNDTDGHASYSNSGSYVDVAAPGGDPSSSNDNDPRHWIPGAYWRGAGVSYAQLSGTSQAAPQVAGLAGLLLALDGSLTPNLLTQLITNHAVDVQAAGWDPFSGYGRIDVAAALAAIPPPATATPTSTPTDTPTATNTPTITPTPTITPTPTPTPPPRSKVDAQINDISTDSQDFPALVIDSAHNLTALWRDRRSGTDALYSAGMVADAIHWGKDLILTGTAQISVTDQIRLPELGVTTDGVAVAVWHAGPANRNENSAFVSRLMPKTSLWGKPELLGGELTPTSSRSNPTIGVAGDGTQIAVWEESTAFTRAGPFSSLVWSQFNGASGTWSAALPLASSSNSQHSARIIGVGTTVYAIWVEVGTTGNHILTAQRSLPSTEWTLPTVLATSTDRAVAQPDITADGDGNLLAVWQESHTAESGPTLYSAWKLAGGEWGQGQPIDGHGLAAGQFGPQLARNSREVALVWWDTRTDAGDIYIRWVAWPGGEWLPEQRVNQDTGSVKQSNPDVAMDRWGNTTIIWSDARNPASAPDIYSRFIPAGERFRVLLPVVAAP
;
A
#
# COMPACT_ATOMS: atom_id res chain seq x y z
N MET A 1 52.62 -4.93 7.52
CA MET A 1 53.26 -6.18 7.07
C MET A 1 52.15 -7.14 6.66
N THR A 2 51.75 -7.23 5.38
CA THR A 2 52.30 -8.15 4.33
C THR A 2 52.33 -9.61 4.79
N PHE A 3 51.80 -10.63 4.10
CA PHE A 3 51.27 -10.80 2.75
C PHE A 3 50.59 -12.19 2.67
N SER A 4 49.59 -12.32 1.79
CA SER A 4 49.18 -13.47 0.92
C SER A 4 49.41 -14.94 1.32
N ILE A 5 48.45 -15.80 0.93
CA ILE A 5 48.62 -16.74 -0.20
C ILE A 5 47.26 -17.06 -0.83
N ARG A 6 47.26 -17.04 -2.17
CA ARG A 6 46.19 -17.33 -3.14
C ARG A 6 46.72 -18.45 -4.05
N LEU A 7 45.79 -19.11 -4.78
CA LEU A 7 45.97 -19.97 -5.98
C LEU A 7 46.07 -21.49 -5.70
N LYS A 8 45.51 -22.43 -6.48
CA LYS A 8 44.53 -22.48 -7.60
C LYS A 8 44.26 -23.98 -7.92
N LYS A 9 43.02 -24.30 -8.31
CA LYS A 9 42.55 -25.17 -9.43
C LYS A 9 43.02 -26.64 -9.65
N GLU A 10 41.97 -27.43 -9.94
CA GLU A 10 41.81 -28.53 -10.92
C GLU A 10 42.22 -29.97 -10.53
N LYS A 11 41.23 -30.87 -10.43
CA LYS A 11 41.11 -32.11 -11.23
C LYS A 11 39.75 -32.81 -11.07
N TRP A 12 39.27 -33.29 -12.22
CA TRP A 12 38.04 -34.02 -12.50
C TRP A 12 38.06 -35.47 -11.98
N GLY A 13 36.85 -36.03 -11.79
CA GLY A 13 36.55 -37.43 -12.07
C GLY A 13 36.82 -38.41 -10.93
N ILE A 14 35.75 -38.81 -10.24
CA ILE A 14 35.43 -40.15 -9.70
C ILE A 14 34.19 -39.95 -8.81
N CYS A 15 33.00 -40.22 -9.35
CA CYS A 15 31.80 -40.62 -8.59
C CYS A 15 30.64 -41.05 -9.52
N LEU A 16 30.93 -41.46 -10.76
CA LEU A 16 29.93 -41.94 -11.74
C LEU A 16 29.97 -43.47 -11.96
N LEU A 17 30.52 -44.24 -11.00
CA LEU A 17 30.74 -45.69 -11.17
C LEU A 17 30.30 -46.57 -9.99
N ILE A 18 29.36 -46.10 -9.16
CA ILE A 18 28.71 -46.95 -8.13
C ILE A 18 27.18 -47.05 -8.31
N LEU A 19 26.62 -46.42 -9.35
CA LEU A 19 25.16 -46.38 -9.61
C LEU A 19 24.65 -47.36 -10.69
N LEU A 20 25.45 -48.36 -11.10
CA LEU A 20 25.08 -49.29 -12.19
C LEU A 20 25.23 -50.79 -11.87
N ALA A 21 25.25 -51.19 -10.59
CA ALA A 21 25.51 -52.60 -10.22
C ALA A 21 24.54 -53.24 -9.23
N LEU A 22 23.29 -52.76 -9.11
CA LEU A 22 22.25 -53.45 -8.33
C LEU A 22 20.87 -53.44 -9.03
N TRP A 23 20.86 -53.76 -10.32
CA TRP A 23 19.66 -54.24 -11.03
C TRP A 23 20.00 -55.54 -11.74
N GLY A 24 19.44 -56.65 -11.23
CA GLY A 24 19.50 -57.94 -11.89
C GLY A 24 19.52 -59.11 -10.91
N LEU A 25 18.34 -59.61 -10.54
CA LEU A 25 17.94 -61.03 -10.54
C LEU A 25 16.72 -61.25 -9.64
N GLY A 26 15.61 -61.71 -10.23
CA GLY A 26 14.44 -62.18 -9.49
C GLY A 26 13.14 -62.14 -10.30
N LEU A 27 13.02 -62.95 -11.36
CA LEU A 27 11.75 -63.23 -12.02
C LEU A 27 10.95 -64.25 -11.18
N GLY A 28 9.68 -63.93 -10.91
CA GLY A 28 8.68 -64.87 -10.41
C GLY A 28 7.29 -64.37 -10.83
N GLN A 29 6.59 -65.14 -11.67
CA GLN A 29 5.26 -64.80 -12.19
C GLN A 29 4.17 -64.95 -11.12
N GLY A 30 3.21 -64.01 -11.12
CA GLY A 30 1.98 -64.13 -10.33
C GLY A 30 1.08 -62.90 -10.45
N GLN A 31 0.09 -63.00 -11.35
CA GLN A 31 -1.28 -62.44 -11.31
C GLN A 31 -1.50 -60.95 -10.97
N ALA A 32 -2.20 -60.26 -11.87
CA ALA A 32 -2.62 -58.86 -11.78
C ALA A 32 -3.41 -58.53 -10.50
N GLN A 33 -2.96 -57.51 -9.77
CA GLN A 33 -3.74 -56.81 -8.73
C GLN A 33 -3.51 -55.29 -8.82
N THR A 34 -4.58 -54.56 -8.58
CA THR A 34 -4.77 -53.09 -8.64
C THR A 34 -3.79 -52.30 -7.76
N PRO A 35 -3.38 -51.06 -8.12
CA PRO A 35 -2.50 -50.25 -7.29
C PRO A 35 -3.26 -49.72 -6.07
N GLY A 36 -2.96 -50.31 -4.90
CA GLY A 36 -3.39 -49.86 -3.58
C GLY A 36 -2.23 -49.21 -2.82
N GLU A 37 -2.60 -48.17 -2.09
CA GLU A 37 -1.89 -47.36 -1.10
C GLU A 37 -0.82 -48.10 -0.26
N ARG A 38 0.29 -47.41 0.02
CA ARG A 38 1.20 -47.77 1.12
C ARG A 38 1.60 -46.52 1.91
N PHE A 39 0.97 -46.35 3.09
CA PHE A 39 1.48 -45.54 4.19
C PHE A 39 1.80 -46.46 5.38
N LEU A 40 2.99 -46.33 5.97
CA LEU A 40 3.36 -46.97 7.23
C LEU A 40 2.90 -46.06 8.40
N ARG A 41 2.05 -46.59 9.28
CA ARG A 41 1.57 -45.92 10.50
C ARG A 41 2.43 -46.31 11.72
N ILE A 42 2.71 -45.35 12.59
CA ILE A 42 2.81 -45.56 14.05
C ILE A 42 1.96 -44.46 14.69
N ALA A 43 0.96 -44.86 15.48
CA ALA A 43 0.07 -43.96 16.21
C ALA A 43 0.63 -43.65 17.59
N SER A 44 0.58 -42.39 18.01
CA SER A 44 0.60 -41.99 19.42
C SER A 44 -0.53 -41.01 19.68
N SER A 45 -1.46 -41.43 20.53
CA SER A 45 -2.67 -40.74 20.92
C SER A 45 -2.39 -39.55 21.83
N LEU A 46 -2.81 -38.36 21.42
CA LEU A 46 -3.24 -37.30 22.33
C LEU A 46 -4.65 -36.88 21.89
N THR A 47 -5.65 -37.55 22.46
CA THR A 47 -7.06 -37.18 22.30
C THR A 47 -7.35 -35.91 23.09
N GLN A 48 -7.81 -34.86 22.41
CA GLN A 48 -8.65 -33.84 23.04
C GLN A 48 -9.92 -34.51 23.62
N PRO A 49 -10.50 -34.00 24.73
CA PRO A 49 -11.69 -34.61 25.33
C PRO A 49 -12.84 -34.66 24.31
N ASN A 50 -13.54 -35.79 24.28
CA ASN A 50 -14.64 -36.06 23.36
C ASN A 50 -15.75 -34.99 23.52
N ARG A 51 -16.43 -34.67 22.41
CA ARG A 51 -17.63 -33.80 22.36
C ARG A 51 -18.74 -34.24 23.33
N ALA A 52 -18.71 -35.50 23.79
CA ALA A 52 -19.64 -36.09 24.75
C ALA A 52 -19.45 -35.62 26.21
N ASP A 53 -18.33 -34.97 26.56
CA ASP A 53 -18.01 -34.59 27.94
C ASP A 53 -18.35 -33.12 28.29
N ARG A 54 -18.97 -32.37 27.37
CA ARG A 54 -19.38 -30.99 27.63
C ARG A 54 -20.75 -30.94 28.32
N PRO A 55 -20.94 -30.11 29.37
CA PRO A 55 -22.26 -29.96 29.98
C PRO A 55 -23.26 -29.42 28.95
N ALA A 56 -24.45 -30.01 28.90
CA ALA A 56 -25.50 -29.64 27.95
C ALA A 56 -26.21 -28.31 28.31
N PHE A 57 -26.10 -27.87 29.56
CA PHE A 57 -26.75 -26.69 30.12
C PHE A 57 -25.90 -26.07 31.24
N VAL A 58 -26.18 -24.80 31.58
CA VAL A 58 -25.52 -24.07 32.67
C VAL A 58 -25.82 -24.77 34.01
N PRO A 59 -24.80 -25.22 34.77
CA PRO A 59 -25.03 -25.88 36.05
C PRO A 59 -25.80 -24.99 37.05
N GLY A 60 -26.84 -25.57 37.65
CA GLY A 60 -27.68 -24.95 38.68
C GLY A 60 -28.72 -23.98 38.14
N VAL A 61 -29.11 -24.04 36.86
CA VAL A 61 -29.97 -23.02 36.24
C VAL A 61 -31.10 -23.61 35.42
N VAL A 62 -32.32 -23.10 35.64
CA VAL A 62 -33.52 -23.38 34.85
C VAL A 62 -34.11 -22.06 34.36
N LEU A 63 -34.52 -22.01 33.09
CA LEU A 63 -35.34 -20.93 32.54
C LEU A 63 -36.81 -21.31 32.67
N VAL A 64 -37.63 -20.39 33.18
CA VAL A 64 -39.09 -20.58 33.32
C VAL A 64 -39.82 -19.37 32.78
N ARG A 65 -40.72 -19.58 31.84
CA ARG A 65 -41.60 -18.53 31.30
C ARG A 65 -43.02 -18.75 31.79
N LEU A 66 -43.61 -17.75 32.44
CA LEU A 66 -45.01 -17.77 32.84
C LEU A 66 -45.92 -17.41 31.66
N LYS A 67 -47.14 -17.98 31.64
CA LYS A 67 -48.15 -17.62 30.62
C LYS A 67 -48.61 -16.17 30.76
N GLU A 68 -48.74 -15.72 32.00
CA GLU A 68 -49.05 -14.34 32.35
C GLU A 68 -47.81 -13.69 32.99
N PRO A 69 -47.17 -12.70 32.34
CA PRO A 69 -45.98 -12.04 32.87
C PRO A 69 -46.25 -11.34 34.21
N ILE A 70 -45.41 -11.60 35.23
CA ILE A 70 -45.52 -10.95 36.54
C ILE A 70 -44.42 -9.89 36.69
N ALA A 71 -44.81 -8.66 36.98
CA ALA A 71 -43.86 -7.53 36.96
C ALA A 71 -42.75 -7.64 38.03
N ARG A 72 -43.07 -8.14 39.23
CA ARG A 72 -42.13 -8.26 40.35
C ARG A 72 -41.62 -9.69 40.52
N ALA A 73 -40.31 -9.85 40.65
CA ALA A 73 -39.68 -11.16 40.84
C ALA A 73 -40.13 -11.85 42.14
N GLN A 74 -40.43 -11.10 43.21
CA GLN A 74 -40.95 -11.68 44.47
C GLN A 74 -42.32 -12.34 44.28
N ASP A 75 -43.22 -11.69 43.54
CA ASP A 75 -44.57 -12.20 43.28
C ASP A 75 -44.50 -13.43 42.35
N ALA A 76 -43.58 -13.42 41.38
CA ALA A 76 -43.30 -14.56 40.51
C ALA A 76 -42.71 -15.75 41.29
N ALA A 77 -41.80 -15.49 42.23
CA ALA A 77 -41.21 -16.51 43.09
C ALA A 77 -42.26 -17.16 44.01
N GLN A 78 -43.11 -16.35 44.64
CA GLN A 78 -44.25 -16.84 45.43
C GLN A 78 -45.18 -17.70 44.57
N ARG A 79 -45.48 -17.27 43.34
CA ARG A 79 -46.34 -18.01 42.42
C ARG A 79 -45.74 -19.37 42.04
N LEU A 80 -44.44 -19.40 41.77
CA LEU A 80 -43.70 -20.62 41.40
C LEU A 80 -43.39 -21.52 42.60
N GLY A 81 -43.54 -21.03 43.84
CA GLY A 81 -43.22 -21.77 45.06
C GLY A 81 -41.71 -21.94 45.27
N VAL A 82 -40.94 -20.91 44.92
CA VAL A 82 -39.48 -20.87 45.01
C VAL A 82 -39.02 -19.69 45.84
N GLU A 83 -37.80 -19.76 46.38
CA GLU A 83 -37.20 -18.65 47.12
C GLU A 83 -37.00 -17.44 46.20
N ALA A 84 -37.39 -16.24 46.65
CA ALA A 84 -37.26 -15.02 45.87
C ALA A 84 -35.80 -14.69 45.52
N SER A 85 -34.84 -15.08 46.37
CA SER A 85 -33.41 -14.93 46.12
C SER A 85 -32.88 -15.84 45.01
N ALA A 86 -33.59 -16.92 44.68
CA ALA A 86 -33.21 -17.86 43.64
C ALA A 86 -33.77 -17.49 42.26
N LEU A 87 -34.67 -16.50 42.15
CA LEU A 87 -35.36 -16.15 40.91
C LEU A 87 -34.97 -14.75 40.42
N THR A 88 -34.40 -14.68 39.22
CA THR A 88 -34.05 -13.43 38.54
C THR A 88 -34.92 -13.25 37.31
N ARG A 89 -35.53 -12.08 37.13
CA ARG A 89 -36.28 -11.76 35.91
C ARG A 89 -35.31 -11.49 34.75
N LEU A 90 -35.63 -12.02 33.56
CA LEU A 90 -34.89 -11.75 32.32
C LEU A 90 -35.76 -10.90 31.39
N ASP A 91 -35.27 -9.71 31.02
CA ASP A 91 -35.96 -8.81 30.09
C ASP A 91 -35.42 -9.00 28.66
N ILE A 92 -35.88 -10.07 28.00
CA ILE A 92 -35.53 -10.38 26.60
C ILE A 92 -36.65 -9.90 25.67
N PRO A 93 -36.35 -9.08 24.64
CA PRO A 93 -37.35 -8.68 23.63
C PRO A 93 -38.04 -9.90 23.03
N ASN A 94 -39.38 -9.88 22.94
CA ASN A 94 -40.25 -10.98 22.49
C ASN A 94 -40.43 -12.18 23.45
N GLN A 95 -39.85 -12.14 24.65
CA GLN A 95 -40.02 -13.19 25.67
C GLN A 95 -40.50 -12.61 27.03
N PRO A 96 -41.66 -11.92 27.09
CA PRO A 96 -42.16 -11.36 28.35
C PRO A 96 -42.48 -12.47 29.36
N GLY A 97 -42.18 -12.21 30.63
CA GLY A 97 -42.45 -13.14 31.73
C GLY A 97 -41.45 -14.30 31.83
N LEU A 98 -40.23 -14.13 31.30
CA LEU A 98 -39.13 -15.08 31.45
C LEU A 98 -38.34 -14.82 32.72
N TYR A 99 -38.01 -15.89 33.44
CA TYR A 99 -37.21 -15.85 34.66
C TYR A 99 -36.12 -16.91 34.61
N ARG A 100 -34.99 -16.59 35.22
CA ARG A 100 -33.86 -17.48 35.49
C ARG A 100 -33.94 -17.93 36.95
N LEU A 101 -34.11 -19.23 37.17
CA LEU A 101 -34.21 -19.86 38.47
C LEU A 101 -32.93 -20.63 38.80
N ALA A 102 -32.30 -20.29 39.93
CA ALA A 102 -31.23 -21.07 40.52
C ALA A 102 -31.80 -22.34 41.18
N VAL A 103 -31.23 -23.49 40.83
CA VAL A 103 -31.55 -24.80 41.39
C VAL A 103 -30.27 -25.51 41.83
N GLN A 104 -30.41 -26.61 42.58
CA GLN A 104 -29.25 -27.43 42.93
C GLN A 104 -28.60 -27.98 41.65
N THR A 105 -27.27 -27.88 41.55
CA THR A 105 -26.52 -28.46 40.44
C THR A 105 -26.78 -29.96 40.31
N GLY A 106 -27.15 -30.41 39.11
CA GLY A 106 -27.59 -31.78 38.81
C GLY A 106 -29.10 -32.03 38.95
N ALA A 107 -29.89 -31.02 39.35
CA ALA A 107 -31.35 -31.10 39.47
C ALA A 107 -32.12 -30.25 38.43
N GLU A 108 -31.43 -29.75 37.40
CA GLU A 108 -31.94 -28.81 36.40
C GLU A 108 -33.06 -29.43 35.58
N GLU A 109 -32.84 -30.59 34.98
CA GLU A 109 -33.83 -31.29 34.17
C GLU A 109 -35.07 -31.70 34.98
N ALA A 110 -34.86 -32.24 36.18
CA ALA A 110 -35.95 -32.63 37.09
C ALA A 110 -36.77 -31.40 37.56
N SER A 111 -36.11 -30.27 37.79
CA SER A 111 -36.77 -29.03 38.18
C SER A 111 -37.51 -28.37 37.01
N ALA A 112 -36.92 -28.38 35.82
CA ALA A 112 -37.56 -27.94 34.58
C ALA A 112 -38.82 -28.77 34.29
N ALA A 113 -38.73 -30.10 34.33
CA ALA A 113 -39.88 -31.00 34.11
C ALA A 113 -41.01 -30.76 35.12
N ARG A 114 -40.67 -30.56 36.41
CA ARG A 114 -41.66 -30.23 37.46
C ARG A 114 -42.36 -28.90 37.21
N LEU A 115 -41.64 -27.90 36.71
CA LEU A 115 -42.20 -26.58 36.42
C LEU A 115 -43.02 -26.58 35.12
N ALA A 116 -42.59 -27.31 34.10
CA ALA A 116 -43.22 -27.35 32.79
C ALA A 116 -44.65 -27.94 32.81
N VAL A 117 -44.97 -28.82 33.77
CA VAL A 117 -46.33 -29.39 33.92
C VAL A 117 -47.32 -28.47 34.62
N ARG A 118 -46.88 -27.32 35.14
CA ARG A 118 -47.77 -26.39 35.83
C ARG A 118 -48.66 -25.64 34.84
N SER A 119 -49.92 -25.42 35.21
CA SER A 119 -50.89 -24.75 34.33
C SER A 119 -50.59 -23.27 34.06
N ASP A 120 -49.81 -22.62 34.93
CA ASP A 120 -49.40 -21.21 34.84
C ASP A 120 -48.04 -20.98 34.17
N VAL A 121 -47.30 -22.04 33.87
CA VAL A 121 -46.02 -22.01 33.15
C VAL A 121 -46.28 -22.26 31.66
N LEU A 122 -45.69 -21.44 30.79
CA LEU A 122 -45.73 -21.62 29.34
C LEU A 122 -44.69 -22.67 28.91
N TYR A 123 -43.47 -22.56 29.45
CA TYR A 123 -42.43 -23.59 29.38
C TYR A 123 -41.44 -23.43 30.53
N ALA A 124 -40.75 -24.52 30.86
CA ALA A 124 -39.57 -24.50 31.71
C ALA A 124 -38.54 -25.49 31.18
N GLU A 125 -37.29 -25.07 31.10
CA GLU A 125 -36.20 -25.86 30.50
C GLU A 125 -34.86 -25.52 31.18
N PRO A 126 -33.86 -26.44 31.18
CA PRO A 126 -32.49 -26.09 31.53
C PRO A 126 -31.98 -24.93 30.66
N ASP A 127 -31.07 -24.12 31.20
CA ASP A 127 -30.41 -23.05 30.44
C ASP A 127 -29.34 -23.66 29.51
N TYR A 128 -29.75 -24.09 28.31
CA TYR A 128 -28.90 -24.86 27.39
C TYR A 128 -27.65 -24.08 26.94
N LEU A 129 -26.52 -24.78 26.92
CA LEU A 129 -25.26 -24.25 26.39
C LEU A 129 -25.22 -24.46 24.88
N TYR A 130 -25.12 -23.37 24.13
CA TYR A 130 -24.85 -23.40 22.69
C TYR A 130 -23.35 -23.21 22.46
N PHE A 131 -22.74 -24.09 21.67
CA PHE A 131 -21.34 -24.01 21.27
C PHE A 131 -21.26 -23.59 19.80
N ALA A 132 -20.41 -22.63 19.47
CA ALA A 132 -20.04 -22.39 18.08
C ALA A 132 -19.35 -23.65 17.52
N THR A 133 -19.77 -24.10 16.33
CA THR A 133 -19.06 -25.14 15.56
C THR A 133 -18.40 -24.45 14.39
N GLU A 134 -17.08 -24.51 14.33
CA GLU A 134 -16.35 -23.97 13.18
C GLU A 134 -16.47 -24.92 11.99
N THR A 135 -16.58 -24.37 10.78
CA THR A 135 -16.60 -25.12 9.54
C THR A 135 -15.31 -25.91 9.39
N THR A 136 -15.42 -27.23 9.41
CA THR A 136 -14.29 -28.17 9.35
C THR A 136 -14.44 -29.06 8.10
N PRO A 137 -13.47 -29.07 7.18
CA PRO A 137 -13.51 -29.89 5.98
C PRO A 137 -13.31 -31.38 6.32
N ASN A 138 -13.83 -32.27 5.47
CA ASN A 138 -13.77 -33.73 5.67
C ASN A 138 -12.64 -34.43 4.89
N ASP A 139 -11.72 -33.65 4.33
CA ASP A 139 -10.60 -34.06 3.49
C ASP A 139 -9.65 -35.00 4.25
N THR A 140 -9.16 -36.04 3.57
CA THR A 140 -8.51 -37.18 4.21
C THR A 140 -7.23 -36.80 4.99
N PHE A 141 -6.51 -35.77 4.55
CA PHE A 141 -5.26 -35.30 5.17
C PHE A 141 -5.43 -34.07 6.05
N TYR A 142 -6.63 -33.50 6.14
CA TYR A 142 -6.86 -32.25 6.87
C TYR A 142 -6.52 -32.39 8.37
N ASP A 143 -7.15 -33.34 9.07
CA ASP A 143 -7.01 -33.47 10.52
C ASP A 143 -5.60 -33.82 10.98
N GLN A 144 -4.88 -34.61 10.17
CA GLN A 144 -3.57 -35.14 10.56
C GLN A 144 -2.41 -34.23 10.13
N TYR A 145 -2.54 -33.51 9.02
CA TYR A 145 -1.40 -32.84 8.38
C TYR A 145 -1.59 -31.33 8.16
N GLN A 146 -2.82 -30.80 8.11
CA GLN A 146 -3.08 -29.39 7.79
C GLN A 146 -3.21 -28.50 9.03
N TRP A 147 -2.23 -28.60 9.92
CA TRP A 147 -2.12 -27.74 11.11
C TRP A 147 -2.17 -26.25 10.76
N ASN A 148 -1.59 -25.90 9.60
CA ASN A 148 -1.46 -24.53 9.11
C ASN A 148 -2.82 -23.83 8.97
N LEU A 149 -3.87 -24.55 8.54
CA LEU A 149 -5.20 -23.97 8.33
C LEU A 149 -5.87 -23.57 9.64
N ARG A 150 -5.64 -24.34 10.72
CA ARG A 150 -6.10 -23.96 12.07
C ARG A 150 -5.30 -22.79 12.62
N HIS A 151 -4.00 -22.76 12.32
CA HIS A 151 -3.08 -21.72 12.78
C HIS A 151 -3.41 -20.33 12.22
N ILE A 152 -3.86 -20.26 10.95
CA ILE A 152 -4.38 -19.03 10.33
C ILE A 152 -5.88 -18.82 10.56
N ARG A 153 -6.52 -19.64 11.42
CA ARG A 153 -7.95 -19.59 11.74
C ARG A 153 -8.88 -19.67 10.53
N ALA A 154 -8.52 -20.51 9.56
CA ALA A 154 -9.32 -20.74 8.36
C ALA A 154 -10.71 -21.32 8.70
N ASN A 155 -10.81 -22.24 9.66
CA ASN A 155 -12.08 -22.86 10.06
C ASN A 155 -13.13 -21.83 10.48
N THR A 156 -12.75 -20.91 11.37
CA THR A 156 -13.63 -19.81 11.78
C THR A 156 -13.93 -18.87 10.62
N GLY A 157 -12.97 -18.65 9.72
CA GLY A 157 -13.18 -17.84 8.51
C GLY A 157 -14.19 -18.44 7.54
N TRP A 158 -14.17 -19.76 7.37
CA TRP A 158 -15.07 -20.49 6.49
C TRP A 158 -16.54 -20.47 6.94
N ASP A 159 -16.81 -20.17 8.21
CA ASP A 159 -18.17 -19.87 8.69
C ASP A 159 -18.77 -18.61 8.01
N ARG A 160 -17.91 -17.74 7.47
CA ARG A 160 -18.33 -16.52 6.76
C ARG A 160 -18.39 -16.70 5.26
N THR A 161 -17.39 -17.34 4.68
CA THR A 161 -17.37 -17.73 3.25
C THR A 161 -16.34 -18.82 3.02
N THR A 162 -16.68 -19.78 2.16
CA THR A 162 -15.72 -20.76 1.63
C THR A 162 -15.14 -20.33 0.27
N GLY A 163 -15.38 -19.07 -0.14
CA GLY A 163 -14.90 -18.49 -1.38
C GLY A 163 -15.91 -18.55 -2.53
N SER A 164 -15.48 -18.13 -3.72
CA SER A 164 -16.34 -18.03 -4.91
C SER A 164 -15.61 -18.43 -6.19
N SER A 165 -16.29 -19.17 -7.06
CA SER A 165 -15.79 -19.53 -8.40
C SER A 165 -15.70 -18.32 -9.35
N ALA A 166 -16.25 -17.17 -8.97
CA ALA A 166 -16.05 -15.92 -9.69
C ALA A 166 -14.59 -15.41 -9.58
N VAL A 167 -13.88 -15.80 -8.53
CA VAL A 167 -12.48 -15.41 -8.31
C VAL A 167 -11.54 -16.37 -9.02
N ILE A 168 -10.61 -15.82 -9.79
CA ILE A 168 -9.53 -16.57 -10.45
C ILE A 168 -8.21 -16.22 -9.76
N ILE A 169 -7.55 -17.24 -9.21
CA ILE A 169 -6.19 -17.15 -8.66
C ILE A 169 -5.22 -17.72 -9.70
N GLY A 170 -4.34 -16.87 -10.22
CA GLY A 170 -3.26 -17.26 -11.12
C GLY A 170 -2.06 -17.81 -10.35
N ILE A 171 -1.56 -18.96 -10.76
CA ILE A 171 -0.38 -19.62 -10.22
C ILE A 171 0.77 -19.48 -11.21
N VAL A 172 1.68 -18.53 -10.94
CA VAL A 172 2.86 -18.24 -11.77
C VAL A 172 4.03 -19.10 -11.28
N ASP A 173 4.21 -20.27 -11.88
CA ASP A 173 5.08 -21.34 -11.36
C ASP A 173 5.51 -22.35 -12.46
N THR A 174 5.72 -23.62 -12.11
CA THR A 174 6.11 -24.73 -13.01
C THR A 174 4.94 -25.34 -13.79
N GLY A 175 3.73 -24.83 -13.64
CA GLY A 175 2.49 -25.40 -14.18
C GLY A 175 1.62 -26.02 -13.09
N ILE A 176 0.49 -26.63 -13.47
CA ILE A 176 -0.40 -27.36 -12.56
C ILE A 176 -0.69 -28.73 -13.15
N ASP A 177 -0.78 -29.77 -12.32
CA ASP A 177 -1.33 -31.05 -12.74
C ASP A 177 -2.81 -30.92 -13.10
N LEU A 178 -3.09 -30.85 -14.40
CA LEU A 178 -4.43 -30.58 -14.94
C LEU A 178 -5.40 -31.75 -14.68
N GLY A 179 -4.88 -32.94 -14.38
CA GLY A 179 -5.64 -34.16 -14.10
C GLY A 179 -5.82 -34.49 -12.62
N HIS A 180 -5.29 -33.68 -11.70
CA HIS A 180 -5.33 -34.00 -10.28
C HIS A 180 -6.77 -33.94 -9.74
N PRO A 181 -7.28 -34.99 -9.06
CA PRO A 181 -8.69 -35.05 -8.60
C PRO A 181 -9.04 -33.91 -7.63
N ASP A 182 -8.10 -33.52 -6.78
CA ASP A 182 -8.27 -32.44 -5.81
C ASP A 182 -8.32 -31.03 -6.42
N LEU A 183 -7.93 -30.90 -7.69
CA LEU A 183 -7.97 -29.65 -8.47
C LEU A 183 -9.03 -29.72 -9.59
N SER A 184 -9.76 -30.85 -9.68
CA SER A 184 -10.70 -31.09 -10.76
C SER A 184 -11.84 -30.06 -10.75
N GLY A 185 -12.23 -29.59 -11.94
CA GLY A 185 -13.29 -28.59 -12.08
C GLY A 185 -12.94 -27.16 -11.65
N LYS A 186 -11.72 -26.92 -11.13
CA LYS A 186 -11.25 -25.59 -10.72
C LYS A 186 -10.35 -24.90 -11.73
N ILE A 187 -9.72 -25.68 -12.60
CA ILE A 187 -8.71 -25.18 -13.52
C ILE A 187 -9.37 -24.47 -14.71
N VAL A 188 -8.97 -23.23 -14.97
CA VAL A 188 -9.33 -22.47 -16.17
C VAL A 188 -8.20 -22.51 -17.20
N GLY A 189 -8.44 -21.96 -18.39
CA GLY A 189 -7.40 -21.85 -19.41
C GLY A 189 -6.15 -21.16 -18.86
N GLY A 190 -4.98 -21.68 -19.22
CA GLY A 190 -3.68 -21.19 -18.78
C GLY A 190 -2.68 -21.07 -19.94
N ILE A 191 -1.44 -20.73 -19.61
CA ILE A 191 -0.38 -20.49 -20.59
C ILE A 191 0.93 -21.15 -20.17
N ASP A 192 1.65 -21.72 -21.13
CA ASP A 192 3.05 -22.11 -20.99
C ASP A 192 3.94 -21.18 -21.79
N THR A 193 4.60 -20.27 -21.07
CA THR A 193 5.58 -19.34 -21.67
C THR A 193 6.96 -19.96 -21.85
N VAL A 194 7.21 -21.12 -21.23
CA VAL A 194 8.45 -21.88 -21.40
C VAL A 194 8.49 -22.49 -22.80
N ASN A 195 7.40 -23.14 -23.20
CA ASN A 195 7.27 -23.81 -24.49
C ASN A 195 6.52 -22.98 -25.54
N ASN A 196 5.95 -21.83 -25.15
CA ASN A 196 5.15 -20.92 -25.98
C ASN A 196 3.88 -21.58 -26.55
N ASP A 197 3.13 -22.26 -25.68
CA ASP A 197 1.84 -22.85 -26.00
C ASP A 197 0.82 -22.63 -24.86
N PHE A 198 -0.33 -23.32 -24.95
CA PHE A 198 -1.41 -23.24 -23.97
C PHE A 198 -1.55 -24.55 -23.17
N ASP A 199 -0.47 -25.33 -23.04
CA ASP A 199 -0.42 -26.54 -22.22
C ASP A 199 0.46 -26.34 -20.97
N PRO A 200 -0.11 -25.77 -19.89
CA PRO A 200 0.65 -25.46 -18.67
C PRO A 200 0.68 -26.65 -17.70
N GLN A 201 0.68 -27.87 -18.22
CA GLN A 201 0.84 -29.09 -17.42
C GLN A 201 2.16 -29.02 -16.63
N ASP A 202 2.07 -29.33 -15.34
CA ASP A 202 3.25 -29.38 -14.48
C ASP A 202 4.18 -30.53 -14.89
N ASP A 203 5.49 -30.28 -14.84
CA ASP A 203 6.57 -31.23 -15.10
C ASP A 203 7.63 -31.23 -13.96
N ASN A 204 7.38 -30.49 -12.89
CA ASN A 204 8.23 -30.38 -11.71
C ASN A 204 7.52 -30.80 -10.42
N GLY A 205 6.25 -30.42 -10.25
CA GLY A 205 5.43 -30.68 -9.07
C GLY A 205 5.28 -29.51 -8.10
N HIS A 206 6.15 -28.51 -8.18
CA HIS A 206 6.09 -27.35 -7.30
C HIS A 206 4.83 -26.50 -7.51
N GLY A 207 4.50 -26.18 -8.77
CA GLY A 207 3.32 -25.39 -9.11
C GLY A 207 2.01 -26.06 -8.71
N THR A 208 1.91 -27.39 -8.88
CA THR A 208 0.78 -28.19 -8.38
C THR A 208 0.64 -28.08 -6.86
N HIS A 209 1.76 -28.11 -6.13
CA HIS A 209 1.79 -28.00 -4.67
C HIS A 209 1.22 -26.68 -4.19
N VAL A 210 1.73 -25.56 -4.69
CA VAL A 210 1.27 -24.23 -4.28
C VAL A 210 -0.17 -23.94 -4.71
N ALA A 211 -0.59 -24.43 -5.89
CA ALA A 211 -1.96 -24.31 -6.36
C ALA A 211 -2.96 -24.99 -5.41
N SER A 212 -2.61 -26.19 -4.94
CA SER A 212 -3.45 -26.98 -4.02
C SER A 212 -3.60 -26.32 -2.65
N ILE A 213 -2.53 -25.70 -2.13
CA ILE A 213 -2.59 -24.96 -0.86
C ILE A 213 -3.53 -23.75 -0.99
N ALA A 214 -3.45 -23.03 -2.11
CA ALA A 214 -4.30 -21.87 -2.33
C ALA A 214 -5.78 -22.25 -2.45
N ALA A 215 -6.11 -23.26 -3.27
CA ALA A 215 -7.50 -23.50 -3.64
C ALA A 215 -7.87 -24.94 -4.05
N SER A 216 -7.31 -25.99 -3.42
CA SER A 216 -7.85 -27.35 -3.55
C SER A 216 -9.37 -27.40 -3.31
N GLN A 217 -10.05 -28.34 -3.96
CA GLN A 217 -11.45 -28.60 -3.70
C GLN A 217 -11.61 -29.22 -2.33
N SER A 218 -12.10 -28.43 -1.38
CA SER A 218 -12.30 -28.89 -0.02
C SER A 218 -13.67 -29.52 0.19
N ASN A 219 -13.79 -30.29 1.28
CA ASN A 219 -14.98 -30.99 1.72
C ASN A 219 -15.48 -32.06 0.71
N ASN A 220 -14.55 -32.68 -0.02
CA ASN A 220 -14.80 -33.71 -1.02
C ASN A 220 -14.37 -35.13 -0.56
N ALA A 221 -13.96 -35.28 0.71
CA ALA A 221 -13.42 -36.50 1.32
C ALA A 221 -12.12 -37.05 0.69
N ILE A 222 -11.40 -36.24 -0.08
CA ILE A 222 -10.15 -36.60 -0.75
C ILE A 222 -9.05 -35.65 -0.25
N GLY A 223 -7.80 -36.09 -0.24
CA GLY A 223 -6.67 -35.16 -0.25
C GLY A 223 -6.64 -34.11 0.86
N ILE A 224 -6.48 -32.85 0.44
CA ILE A 224 -6.27 -31.69 1.31
C ILE A 224 -7.35 -30.63 1.04
N ALA A 225 -7.65 -29.83 2.06
CA ALA A 225 -8.42 -28.60 1.89
C ALA A 225 -7.53 -27.43 1.39
N GLY A 226 -8.01 -26.67 0.41
CA GLY A 226 -7.43 -25.38 0.05
C GLY A 226 -7.88 -24.27 1.01
N VAL A 227 -7.16 -23.15 1.06
CA VAL A 227 -7.62 -21.98 1.81
C VAL A 227 -8.92 -21.41 1.22
N ASP A 228 -9.01 -21.24 -0.10
CA ASP A 228 -10.24 -20.90 -0.81
C ASP A 228 -10.85 -22.13 -1.50
N TRP A 229 -11.97 -22.63 -0.97
CA TRP A 229 -12.56 -23.89 -1.43
C TRP A 229 -13.17 -23.79 -2.82
N ASN A 230 -13.48 -22.59 -3.30
CA ASN A 230 -14.32 -22.37 -4.47
C ASN A 230 -13.62 -21.57 -5.58
N ALA A 231 -12.52 -20.88 -5.30
CA ALA A 231 -11.74 -20.17 -6.31
C ALA A 231 -11.31 -21.09 -7.46
N ARG A 232 -11.24 -20.50 -8.64
CA ARG A 232 -10.69 -21.14 -9.84
C ARG A 232 -9.19 -20.86 -9.95
N LEU A 233 -8.45 -21.82 -10.50
CA LEU A 233 -7.00 -21.76 -10.65
C LEU A 233 -6.62 -21.54 -12.11
N MET A 234 -5.82 -20.52 -12.38
CA MET A 234 -5.24 -20.27 -13.70
C MET A 234 -3.77 -20.69 -13.69
N PRO A 235 -3.38 -21.76 -14.38
CA PRO A 235 -1.99 -22.20 -14.46
C PRO A 235 -1.17 -21.30 -15.41
N ILE A 236 -0.11 -20.70 -14.90
CA ILE A 236 0.81 -19.86 -15.69
C ILE A 236 2.22 -20.45 -15.55
N LYS A 237 2.57 -21.33 -16.48
CA LYS A 237 3.86 -22.01 -16.51
C LYS A 237 4.92 -21.06 -17.05
N VAL A 238 5.80 -20.62 -16.15
CA VAL A 238 6.94 -19.74 -16.44
C VAL A 238 8.27 -20.38 -16.05
N LEU A 239 8.22 -21.52 -15.35
CA LEU A 239 9.37 -22.32 -14.94
C LEU A 239 9.32 -23.70 -15.61
N ASN A 240 10.47 -24.16 -16.10
CA ASN A 240 10.64 -25.48 -16.72
C ASN A 240 10.72 -26.61 -15.66
N ALA A 241 10.89 -27.86 -16.10
CA ALA A 241 11.04 -29.03 -15.23
C ALA A 241 12.16 -28.92 -14.16
N ALA A 242 13.18 -28.08 -14.37
CA ALA A 242 14.23 -27.81 -13.39
C ALA A 242 13.90 -26.66 -12.43
N GLY A 243 12.69 -26.10 -12.49
CA GLY A 243 12.26 -24.94 -11.70
C GLY A 243 12.89 -23.63 -12.16
N SER A 244 13.35 -23.53 -13.41
CA SER A 244 14.05 -22.37 -13.96
C SER A 244 13.26 -21.70 -15.08
N GLY A 245 13.28 -20.37 -15.11
CA GLY A 245 12.62 -19.55 -16.12
C GLY A 245 13.30 -18.21 -16.29
N SER A 246 13.10 -17.58 -17.44
CA SER A 246 13.67 -16.27 -17.75
C SER A 246 12.75 -15.13 -17.31
N SER A 247 13.30 -13.93 -17.11
CA SER A 247 12.49 -12.76 -16.78
C SER A 247 11.45 -12.41 -17.84
N SER A 248 11.69 -12.71 -19.12
CA SER A 248 10.73 -12.46 -20.19
C SER A 248 9.55 -13.44 -20.14
N GLN A 249 9.80 -14.70 -19.78
CA GLN A 249 8.76 -15.72 -19.60
C GLN A 249 7.85 -15.36 -18.43
N VAL A 250 8.45 -15.00 -17.29
CA VAL A 250 7.73 -14.52 -16.11
C VAL A 250 6.86 -13.30 -16.43
N ALA A 251 7.43 -12.27 -17.05
CA ALA A 251 6.69 -11.04 -17.34
C ALA A 251 5.54 -11.27 -18.33
N ASN A 252 5.76 -12.11 -19.36
CA ASN A 252 4.73 -12.50 -20.30
C ASN A 252 3.60 -13.28 -19.60
N GLY A 253 3.96 -14.21 -18.71
CA GLY A 253 3.00 -14.98 -17.93
C GLY A 253 2.13 -14.10 -17.03
N ILE A 254 2.73 -13.16 -16.29
CA ILE A 254 2.01 -12.19 -15.46
C ILE A 254 1.04 -11.36 -16.32
N THR A 255 1.52 -10.80 -17.43
CA THR A 255 0.69 -9.98 -18.33
C THR A 255 -0.49 -10.78 -18.89
N TRP A 256 -0.23 -12.00 -19.36
CA TRP A 256 -1.27 -12.88 -19.90
C TRP A 256 -2.31 -13.25 -18.83
N ALA A 257 -1.89 -13.54 -17.60
CA ALA A 257 -2.80 -13.90 -16.52
C ALA A 257 -3.79 -12.77 -16.21
N VAL A 258 -3.28 -11.54 -16.16
CA VAL A 258 -4.07 -10.32 -15.94
C VAL A 258 -5.08 -10.13 -17.06
N ASP A 259 -4.64 -10.24 -18.32
CA ASP A 259 -5.50 -10.06 -19.49
C ASP A 259 -6.59 -11.13 -19.62
N ASN A 260 -6.36 -12.30 -19.02
CA ASN A 260 -7.31 -13.41 -19.01
C ASN A 260 -8.14 -13.49 -17.71
N GLY A 261 -8.13 -12.42 -16.90
CA GLY A 261 -9.09 -12.22 -15.82
C GLY A 261 -8.67 -12.75 -14.46
N ALA A 262 -7.38 -13.07 -14.24
CA ALA A 262 -6.88 -13.33 -12.89
C ALA A 262 -7.13 -12.11 -11.98
N LYS A 263 -7.51 -12.36 -10.73
CA LYS A 263 -7.72 -11.32 -9.70
C LYS A 263 -6.63 -11.32 -8.63
N VAL A 264 -5.99 -12.46 -8.46
CA VAL A 264 -4.85 -12.65 -7.55
C VAL A 264 -3.79 -13.46 -8.29
N LEU A 265 -2.51 -13.08 -8.16
CA LEU A 265 -1.38 -13.86 -8.66
C LEU A 265 -0.51 -14.33 -7.49
N ASN A 266 -0.37 -15.64 -7.35
CA ASN A 266 0.62 -16.26 -6.47
C ASN A 266 1.88 -16.56 -7.26
N MET A 267 3.00 -15.98 -6.85
CA MET A 267 4.27 -16.06 -7.57
C MET A 267 5.36 -16.65 -6.68
N ARG A 268 5.80 -17.85 -7.03
CA ARG A 268 7.03 -18.40 -6.46
C ARG A 268 8.16 -18.21 -7.45
N LEU A 269 8.80 -17.06 -7.33
CA LEU A 269 9.94 -16.66 -8.13
C LEU A 269 10.96 -16.06 -7.16
N ALA A 270 12.16 -16.64 -7.13
CA ALA A 270 13.22 -16.17 -6.24
C ALA A 270 14.42 -15.77 -7.10
N GLY A 271 14.42 -14.52 -7.55
CA GLY A 271 15.57 -13.88 -8.18
C GLY A 271 16.23 -12.92 -7.21
N THR A 272 17.56 -12.95 -7.08
CA THR A 272 18.31 -11.98 -6.27
C THR A 272 18.52 -10.65 -6.99
N ASN A 273 18.12 -10.56 -8.26
CA ASN A 273 18.30 -9.39 -9.11
C ASN A 273 16.94 -8.77 -9.45
N SER A 274 16.85 -7.45 -9.31
CA SER A 274 15.74 -6.70 -9.86
C SER A 274 15.77 -6.73 -11.40
N SER A 275 14.58 -6.69 -11.99
CA SER A 275 14.32 -6.92 -13.41
C SER A 275 13.19 -6.00 -13.82
N SER A 276 13.52 -4.97 -14.60
CA SER A 276 12.53 -3.97 -15.04
C SER A 276 11.39 -4.60 -15.83
N VAL A 277 11.61 -5.70 -16.55
CA VAL A 277 10.54 -6.35 -17.32
C VAL A 277 9.52 -7.04 -16.40
N ILE A 278 9.97 -7.65 -15.30
CA ILE A 278 9.07 -8.23 -14.30
C ILE A 278 8.38 -7.11 -13.51
N ASN A 279 9.11 -6.07 -13.11
CA ASN A 279 8.54 -4.94 -12.39
C ASN A 279 7.43 -4.23 -13.20
N ASN A 280 7.64 -4.03 -14.50
CA ASN A 280 6.61 -3.48 -15.38
C ASN A 280 5.37 -4.37 -15.47
N ALA A 281 5.53 -5.70 -15.46
CA ALA A 281 4.41 -6.63 -15.46
C ALA A 281 3.66 -6.65 -14.11
N VAL A 282 4.39 -6.50 -13.00
CA VAL A 282 3.80 -6.33 -11.66
C VAL A 282 2.94 -5.06 -11.59
N GLN A 283 3.45 -3.93 -12.09
CA GLN A 283 2.71 -2.67 -12.13
C GLN A 283 1.49 -2.77 -13.06
N TYR A 284 1.66 -3.39 -14.23
CA TYR A 284 0.58 -3.66 -15.18
C TYR A 284 -0.59 -4.43 -14.53
N ALA A 285 -0.26 -5.43 -13.72
CA ALA A 285 -1.21 -6.23 -12.97
C ALA A 285 -1.93 -5.39 -11.90
N ASN A 286 -1.18 -4.63 -11.09
CA ASN A 286 -1.75 -3.81 -10.03
C ASN A 286 -2.75 -2.77 -10.56
N VAL A 287 -2.42 -2.06 -11.65
CA VAL A 287 -3.29 -1.04 -12.27
C VAL A 287 -4.60 -1.63 -12.80
N ARG A 288 -4.59 -2.92 -13.19
CA ARG A 288 -5.79 -3.66 -13.60
C ARG A 288 -6.56 -4.29 -12.44
N GLY A 289 -6.21 -3.91 -11.22
CA GLY A 289 -6.87 -4.37 -10.01
C GLY A 289 -6.53 -5.82 -9.66
N VAL A 290 -5.36 -6.31 -10.07
CA VAL A 290 -4.88 -7.67 -9.74
C VAL A 290 -3.89 -7.58 -8.58
N LEU A 291 -4.16 -8.31 -7.50
CA LEU A 291 -3.26 -8.41 -6.35
C LEU A 291 -2.13 -9.39 -6.65
N LEU A 292 -0.89 -9.01 -6.32
CA LEU A 292 0.28 -9.86 -6.50
C LEU A 292 0.86 -10.27 -5.15
N ILE A 293 1.19 -11.55 -5.00
CA ILE A 293 1.69 -12.14 -3.77
C ILE A 293 2.90 -12.99 -4.11
N ALA A 294 4.01 -12.81 -3.40
CA ALA A 294 5.22 -13.57 -3.66
C ALA A 294 5.96 -14.00 -2.40
N ALA A 295 6.65 -15.13 -2.51
CA ALA A 295 7.46 -15.71 -1.45
C ALA A 295 8.70 -14.86 -1.15
N ALA A 296 8.97 -14.58 0.13
CA ALA A 296 10.11 -13.76 0.55
C ALA A 296 11.48 -14.39 0.21
N GLY A 297 11.55 -15.72 0.04
CA GLY A 297 12.76 -16.47 -0.29
C GLY A 297 13.21 -17.38 0.86
N ASN A 298 14.13 -18.31 0.57
CA ASN A 298 14.51 -19.41 1.48
C ASN A 298 16.04 -19.47 1.72
N SER A 299 16.72 -18.34 1.72
CA SER A 299 18.19 -18.23 1.73
C SER A 299 18.69 -17.36 2.89
N TYR A 300 17.95 -17.35 4.02
CA TYR A 300 18.28 -16.53 5.18
C TYR A 300 19.68 -16.82 5.72
N THR A 301 20.01 -18.10 5.86
CA THR A 301 21.35 -18.56 6.27
C THR A 301 22.42 -18.37 5.20
N ASP A 302 22.00 -18.15 3.95
CA ASP A 302 22.86 -17.98 2.78
C ASP A 302 22.99 -16.50 2.39
N GLY A 303 23.12 -15.64 3.41
CA GLY A 303 23.33 -14.19 3.26
C GLY A 303 22.05 -13.36 3.15
N ASN A 304 20.87 -13.97 3.31
CA ASN A 304 19.57 -13.30 3.33
C ASN A 304 19.36 -12.31 2.16
N PRO A 305 19.50 -12.77 0.90
CA PRO A 305 19.37 -11.87 -0.24
C PRO A 305 17.94 -11.37 -0.38
N THR A 306 17.77 -10.10 -0.74
CA THR A 306 16.47 -9.55 -1.15
C THR A 306 15.93 -10.34 -2.35
N SER A 307 14.71 -10.86 -2.24
CA SER A 307 14.07 -11.66 -3.28
C SER A 307 13.11 -10.84 -4.13
N TYR A 308 13.24 -10.93 -5.45
CA TYR A 308 12.31 -10.38 -6.42
C TYR A 308 11.52 -11.53 -7.10
N PRO A 309 10.18 -11.38 -7.27
CA PRO A 309 9.40 -10.16 -7.21
C PRO A 309 8.85 -9.74 -5.84
N ALA A 310 9.08 -10.50 -4.76
CA ALA A 310 8.56 -10.15 -3.42
C ALA A 310 8.95 -8.75 -2.94
N ALA A 311 10.13 -8.27 -3.34
CA ALA A 311 10.60 -6.93 -3.05
C ALA A 311 10.17 -5.84 -4.05
N TYR A 312 9.34 -6.17 -5.04
CA TYR A 312 8.72 -5.13 -5.87
C TYR A 312 7.56 -4.48 -5.14
N GLU A 313 7.42 -3.21 -5.45
CA GLU A 313 6.23 -2.43 -5.22
C GLU A 313 4.97 -3.15 -5.73
N TYR A 314 3.87 -3.07 -4.96
CA TYR A 314 2.59 -3.74 -5.25
C TYR A 314 2.57 -5.27 -5.11
N VAL A 315 3.65 -5.89 -4.64
CA VAL A 315 3.68 -7.32 -4.32
C VAL A 315 3.66 -7.47 -2.81
N ILE A 316 2.74 -8.29 -2.30
CA ILE A 316 2.79 -8.70 -0.90
C ILE A 316 3.92 -9.73 -0.74
N GLY A 317 4.98 -9.34 -0.03
CA GLY A 317 6.09 -10.22 0.33
C GLY A 317 5.74 -11.09 1.53
N VAL A 318 5.77 -12.41 1.36
CA VAL A 318 5.31 -13.38 2.37
C VAL A 318 6.47 -14.17 2.97
N ALA A 319 6.73 -13.94 4.27
CA ALA A 319 7.66 -14.73 5.06
C ALA A 319 7.03 -16.02 5.60
N ALA A 320 7.86 -16.97 6.04
CA ALA A 320 7.43 -18.24 6.59
C ALA A 320 7.58 -18.27 8.12
N VAL A 321 6.53 -18.74 8.81
CA VAL A 321 6.56 -19.09 10.23
C VAL A 321 6.35 -20.58 10.46
N ASN A 322 6.83 -21.08 11.60
CA ASN A 322 6.65 -22.45 12.06
C ASN A 322 5.36 -22.62 12.89
N ASP A 323 5.14 -23.83 13.42
CA ASP A 323 3.93 -24.18 14.19
C ASP A 323 3.83 -23.51 15.57
N THR A 324 4.89 -22.82 15.98
CA THR A 324 4.96 -22.02 17.21
C THR A 324 5.07 -20.52 16.94
N ASP A 325 4.74 -20.08 15.72
CA ASP A 325 4.84 -18.69 15.28
C ASP A 325 6.26 -18.11 15.21
N GLY A 326 7.27 -18.96 15.39
CA GLY A 326 8.67 -18.59 15.18
C GLY A 326 8.97 -18.38 13.71
N HIS A 327 9.77 -17.36 13.39
CA HIS A 327 10.34 -17.16 12.07
C HIS A 327 11.09 -18.43 11.62
N ALA A 328 10.72 -18.98 10.46
CA ALA A 328 11.34 -20.20 9.95
C ALA A 328 12.82 -19.97 9.63
N SER A 329 13.67 -20.92 10.00
CA SER A 329 15.13 -20.77 9.95
C SER A 329 15.70 -20.38 8.58
N TYR A 330 15.03 -20.77 7.49
CA TYR A 330 15.41 -20.49 6.11
C TYR A 330 14.78 -19.22 5.53
N SER A 331 13.72 -18.68 6.14
CA SER A 331 12.89 -17.62 5.55
C SER A 331 13.68 -16.32 5.41
N ASN A 332 13.78 -15.78 4.21
CA ASN A 332 14.38 -14.47 4.05
C ASN A 332 13.56 -13.41 4.82
N SER A 333 14.26 -12.38 5.28
CA SER A 333 13.68 -11.28 6.06
C SER A 333 14.13 -9.94 5.49
N GLY A 334 13.37 -8.88 5.75
CA GLY A 334 13.74 -7.53 5.31
C GLY A 334 12.57 -6.57 5.21
N SER A 335 12.85 -5.34 4.78
CA SER A 335 11.85 -4.26 4.64
C SER A 335 10.77 -4.50 3.57
N TYR A 336 10.85 -5.61 2.85
CA TYR A 336 9.91 -6.02 1.83
C TYR A 336 8.96 -7.14 2.28
N VAL A 337 9.09 -7.60 3.52
CA VAL A 337 8.14 -8.55 4.11
C VAL A 337 6.94 -7.77 4.63
N ASP A 338 5.75 -8.08 4.11
CA ASP A 338 4.50 -7.43 4.51
C ASP A 338 3.74 -8.26 5.54
N VAL A 339 3.72 -9.59 5.39
CA VAL A 339 3.06 -10.53 6.31
C VAL A 339 3.81 -11.86 6.35
N ALA A 340 3.50 -12.68 7.34
CA ALA A 340 3.91 -14.09 7.39
C ALA A 340 2.72 -15.04 7.23
N ALA A 341 3.02 -16.26 6.81
CA ALA A 341 2.08 -17.38 6.88
C ALA A 341 2.84 -18.68 7.20
N PRO A 342 2.15 -19.75 7.66
CA PRO A 342 2.77 -21.04 7.91
C PRO A 342 3.55 -21.56 6.70
N GLY A 343 4.87 -21.74 6.84
CA GLY A 343 5.72 -22.33 5.81
C GLY A 343 6.35 -23.66 6.21
N GLY A 344 6.23 -24.06 7.48
CA GLY A 344 6.94 -25.20 8.07
C GLY A 344 8.39 -24.89 8.40
N ASP A 345 9.02 -25.63 9.32
CA ASP A 345 10.44 -25.46 9.67
C ASP A 345 11.01 -26.79 10.18
N PRO A 346 11.22 -27.77 9.28
CA PRO A 346 11.67 -29.09 9.67
C PRO A 346 13.13 -29.06 10.14
N SER A 347 13.39 -29.76 11.22
CA SER A 347 14.75 -29.89 11.79
C SER A 347 15.71 -30.65 10.87
N SER A 348 15.18 -31.49 9.98
CA SER A 348 15.92 -32.23 8.95
C SER A 348 14.98 -32.78 7.87
N SER A 349 15.51 -33.33 6.77
CA SER A 349 14.71 -34.01 5.75
C SER A 349 13.96 -35.26 6.24
N ASN A 350 14.35 -35.79 7.41
CA ASN A 350 13.74 -36.98 8.02
C ASN A 350 12.86 -36.62 9.23
N ASP A 351 12.52 -35.34 9.37
CA ASP A 351 11.61 -34.87 10.40
C ASP A 351 10.21 -35.49 10.19
N ASN A 352 9.76 -36.28 11.16
CA ASN A 352 8.52 -37.03 11.09
C ASN A 352 7.35 -36.32 11.78
N ASP A 353 7.55 -35.13 12.37
CA ASP A 353 6.44 -34.37 12.92
C ASP A 353 5.67 -33.69 11.77
N PRO A 354 4.42 -34.06 11.50
CA PRO A 354 3.64 -33.48 10.41
C PRO A 354 3.42 -31.98 10.58
N ARG A 355 3.59 -31.42 11.78
CA ARG A 355 3.45 -29.99 12.06
C ARG A 355 4.62 -29.14 11.56
N HIS A 356 5.75 -29.77 11.23
CA HIS A 356 6.89 -29.03 10.70
C HIS A 356 6.85 -28.88 9.17
N TRP A 357 5.84 -29.44 8.50
CA TRP A 357 5.70 -29.44 7.04
C TRP A 357 4.33 -28.95 6.60
N ILE A 358 4.21 -28.55 5.32
CA ILE A 358 2.96 -28.16 4.68
C ILE A 358 2.59 -29.19 3.60
N PRO A 359 1.45 -29.90 3.72
CA PRO A 359 0.99 -30.84 2.72
C PRO A 359 0.40 -30.15 1.48
N GLY A 360 0.51 -30.79 0.32
CA GLY A 360 0.02 -30.30 -0.97
C GLY A 360 -0.13 -31.43 -1.98
N ALA A 361 -1.00 -31.27 -2.99
CA ALA A 361 -0.98 -32.12 -4.18
C ALA A 361 0.38 -32.00 -4.89
N TYR A 362 0.83 -33.03 -5.60
CA TYR A 362 2.17 -33.01 -6.18
C TYR A 362 2.25 -33.82 -7.47
N TRP A 363 2.85 -33.25 -8.51
CA TRP A 363 3.07 -33.98 -9.76
C TRP A 363 4.29 -34.89 -9.68
N ARG A 364 4.12 -36.17 -10.05
CA ARG A 364 5.21 -37.17 -10.16
C ARG A 364 5.29 -37.83 -11.54
N GLY A 365 4.75 -37.18 -12.57
CA GLY A 365 4.71 -37.71 -13.94
C GLY A 365 3.47 -38.55 -14.27
N ALA A 366 2.81 -39.16 -13.28
CA ALA A 366 1.53 -39.86 -13.44
C ALA A 366 0.89 -40.18 -12.09
N GLY A 367 -0.44 -40.36 -12.12
CA GLY A 367 -1.23 -40.79 -10.96
C GLY A 367 -1.50 -39.68 -9.94
N VAL A 368 -2.26 -40.03 -8.90
CA VAL A 368 -2.60 -39.10 -7.82
C VAL A 368 -1.49 -39.13 -6.77
N SER A 369 -0.93 -37.99 -6.41
CA SER A 369 0.16 -37.91 -5.43
C SER A 369 0.09 -36.63 -4.60
N TYR A 370 0.55 -36.73 -3.36
CA TYR A 370 0.66 -35.63 -2.41
C TYR A 370 2.08 -35.62 -1.83
N ALA A 371 2.54 -34.43 -1.43
CA ALA A 371 3.84 -34.24 -0.80
C ALA A 371 3.76 -33.23 0.34
N GLN A 372 4.65 -33.38 1.31
CA GLN A 372 4.88 -32.41 2.38
C GLN A 372 6.16 -31.65 2.07
N LEU A 373 6.08 -30.32 2.01
CA LEU A 373 7.20 -29.43 1.70
C LEU A 373 7.27 -28.32 2.76
N SER A 374 8.40 -27.61 2.79
CA SER A 374 8.57 -26.41 3.61
C SER A 374 9.16 -25.27 2.77
N GLY A 375 8.70 -24.05 3.01
CA GLY A 375 9.19 -22.87 2.30
C GLY A 375 8.28 -21.66 2.43
N THR A 376 8.83 -20.47 2.15
CA THR A 376 8.04 -19.26 1.85
C THR A 376 7.13 -19.46 0.64
N SER A 377 7.47 -20.43 -0.23
CA SER A 377 6.67 -20.93 -1.34
C SER A 377 5.36 -21.61 -0.90
N GLN A 378 5.31 -22.17 0.31
CA GLN A 378 4.11 -22.78 0.90
C GLN A 378 3.32 -21.76 1.75
N ALA A 379 4.00 -20.71 2.26
CA ALA A 379 3.38 -19.60 2.97
C ALA A 379 2.57 -18.69 2.03
N ALA A 380 3.17 -18.23 0.92
CA ALA A 380 2.55 -17.34 -0.06
C ALA A 380 1.15 -17.78 -0.58
N PRO A 381 0.91 -19.05 -0.99
CA PRO A 381 -0.40 -19.46 -1.49
C PRO A 381 -1.51 -19.40 -0.43
N GLN A 382 -1.19 -19.42 0.87
CA GLN A 382 -2.20 -19.24 1.92
C GLN A 382 -2.71 -17.80 1.96
N VAL A 383 -1.82 -16.82 1.72
CA VAL A 383 -2.20 -15.41 1.56
C VAL A 383 -3.02 -15.22 0.28
N ALA A 384 -2.68 -15.92 -0.80
CA ALA A 384 -3.45 -15.87 -2.04
C ALA A 384 -4.86 -16.43 -1.88
N GLY A 385 -5.02 -17.54 -1.14
CA GLY A 385 -6.34 -18.06 -0.79
C GLY A 385 -7.13 -17.10 0.11
N LEU A 386 -6.50 -16.45 1.08
CA LEU A 386 -7.16 -15.41 1.89
C LEU A 386 -7.67 -14.24 1.03
N ALA A 387 -6.85 -13.76 0.08
CA ALA A 387 -7.29 -12.74 -0.87
C ALA A 387 -8.50 -13.21 -1.71
N GLY A 388 -8.53 -14.49 -2.09
CA GLY A 388 -9.67 -15.12 -2.75
C GLY A 388 -10.96 -15.08 -1.92
N LEU A 389 -10.87 -15.44 -0.63
CA LEU A 389 -12.00 -15.39 0.30
C LEU A 389 -12.52 -13.95 0.51
N LEU A 390 -11.63 -12.96 0.59
CA LEU A 390 -12.02 -11.54 0.70
C LEU A 390 -12.77 -11.07 -0.56
N LEU A 391 -12.25 -11.41 -1.75
CA LEU A 391 -12.90 -11.11 -3.03
C LEU A 391 -14.23 -11.85 -3.23
N ALA A 392 -14.43 -12.98 -2.56
CA ALA A 392 -15.71 -13.68 -2.57
C ALA A 392 -16.79 -12.95 -1.75
N LEU A 393 -16.40 -12.21 -0.70
CA LEU A 393 -17.32 -11.34 0.05
C LEU A 393 -17.60 -10.04 -0.70
N ASP A 394 -16.57 -9.42 -1.27
CA ASP A 394 -16.69 -8.21 -2.05
C ASP A 394 -15.72 -8.23 -3.25
N GLY A 395 -16.25 -8.50 -4.43
CA GLY A 395 -15.49 -8.56 -5.68
C GLY A 395 -15.02 -7.19 -6.20
N SER A 396 -15.40 -6.08 -5.55
CA SER A 396 -14.99 -4.72 -5.91
C SER A 396 -13.72 -4.25 -5.20
N LEU A 397 -13.20 -5.04 -4.25
CA LEU A 397 -12.00 -4.71 -3.49
C LEU A 397 -10.80 -4.52 -4.43
N THR A 398 -10.12 -3.39 -4.27
CA THR A 398 -8.89 -3.07 -5.00
C THR A 398 -7.69 -3.77 -4.35
N PRO A 399 -6.57 -3.97 -5.07
CA PRO A 399 -5.35 -4.53 -4.49
C PRO A 399 -4.90 -3.81 -3.22
N ASN A 400 -4.98 -2.48 -3.18
CA ASN A 400 -4.63 -1.70 -1.99
C ASN A 400 -5.51 -2.02 -0.79
N LEU A 401 -6.83 -2.15 -0.98
CA LEU A 401 -7.75 -2.50 0.10
C LEU A 401 -7.55 -3.94 0.55
N LEU A 402 -7.28 -4.88 -0.37
CA LEU A 402 -6.94 -6.26 -0.03
C LEU A 402 -5.65 -6.32 0.80
N THR A 403 -4.60 -5.61 0.40
CA THR A 403 -3.36 -5.50 1.18
C THR A 403 -3.64 -4.98 2.58
N GLN A 404 -4.41 -3.89 2.72
CA GLN A 404 -4.76 -3.33 4.03
C GLN A 404 -5.55 -4.31 4.91
N LEU A 405 -6.53 -5.01 4.34
CA LEU A 405 -7.32 -6.02 5.08
C LEU A 405 -6.44 -7.19 5.53
N ILE A 406 -5.47 -7.60 4.72
CA ILE A 406 -4.54 -8.67 5.06
C ILE A 406 -3.55 -8.22 6.13
N THR A 407 -2.96 -7.03 6.00
CA THR A 407 -1.92 -6.54 6.94
C THR A 407 -2.49 -6.07 8.27
N ASN A 408 -3.61 -5.33 8.27
CA ASN A 408 -4.16 -4.73 9.50
C ASN A 408 -4.83 -5.74 10.43
N HIS A 409 -5.11 -6.94 9.92
CA HIS A 409 -5.76 -8.02 10.67
C HIS A 409 -4.85 -9.23 10.88
N ALA A 410 -3.56 -9.11 10.56
CA ALA A 410 -2.56 -10.11 10.92
C ALA A 410 -2.38 -10.19 12.45
N VAL A 411 -2.05 -11.38 12.95
CA VAL A 411 -1.62 -11.59 14.33
C VAL A 411 -0.14 -11.28 14.41
N ASP A 412 0.18 -10.25 15.18
CA ASP A 412 1.55 -9.90 15.53
C ASP A 412 2.17 -11.01 16.40
N VAL A 413 3.19 -11.68 15.86
CA VAL A 413 3.76 -12.93 16.39
C VAL A 413 5.25 -12.82 16.73
N GLN A 414 5.90 -11.71 16.37
CA GLN A 414 7.32 -11.46 16.57
C GLN A 414 7.52 -10.22 17.44
N ALA A 415 8.22 -9.19 16.92
CA ALA A 415 8.37 -7.93 17.61
C ALA A 415 7.13 -7.07 17.37
N ALA A 416 6.68 -6.37 18.42
CA ALA A 416 5.45 -5.59 18.35
C ALA A 416 5.44 -4.60 17.19
N GLY A 417 4.37 -4.61 16.39
CA GLY A 417 4.22 -3.80 15.19
C GLY A 417 4.83 -4.46 13.95
N TRP A 418 5.23 -3.65 12.97
CA TRP A 418 5.90 -4.19 11.78
C TRP A 418 7.33 -4.61 12.12
N ASP A 419 7.73 -5.81 11.71
CA ASP A 419 9.09 -6.31 11.86
C ASP A 419 9.62 -6.98 10.58
N PRO A 420 10.95 -7.06 10.36
CA PRO A 420 11.51 -7.63 9.13
C PRO A 420 11.25 -9.13 8.93
N PHE A 421 10.92 -9.88 9.98
CA PHE A 421 10.78 -11.35 9.98
C PHE A 421 9.35 -11.80 9.73
N SER A 422 8.36 -11.06 10.23
CA SER A 422 6.94 -11.40 10.03
C SER A 422 6.10 -10.31 9.38
N GLY A 423 6.70 -9.18 9.04
CA GLY A 423 5.97 -8.02 8.52
C GLY A 423 5.01 -7.50 9.58
N TYR A 424 3.74 -7.32 9.23
CA TYR A 424 2.67 -7.01 10.19
C TYR A 424 2.20 -8.21 11.02
N GLY A 425 2.77 -9.40 10.80
CA GLY A 425 2.47 -10.62 11.53
C GLY A 425 1.93 -11.75 10.66
N ARG A 426 1.56 -12.86 11.31
CA ARG A 426 0.94 -14.02 10.65
C ARG A 426 -0.48 -13.69 10.22
N ILE A 427 -0.87 -14.02 8.98
CA ILE A 427 -2.26 -13.82 8.53
C ILE A 427 -3.31 -14.50 9.44
N ASP A 428 -4.47 -13.87 9.59
CA ASP A 428 -5.65 -14.40 10.27
C ASP A 428 -6.86 -14.30 9.34
N VAL A 429 -7.29 -15.46 8.84
CA VAL A 429 -8.40 -15.54 7.87
C VAL A 429 -9.70 -15.05 8.51
N ALA A 430 -9.96 -15.42 9.75
CA ALA A 430 -11.20 -15.05 10.43
C ALA A 430 -11.27 -13.55 10.71
N ALA A 431 -10.19 -12.95 11.20
CA ALA A 431 -10.13 -11.52 11.51
C ALA A 431 -10.26 -10.67 10.24
N ALA A 432 -9.54 -11.01 9.16
CA ALA A 432 -9.61 -10.28 7.90
C ALA A 432 -11.00 -10.34 7.26
N LEU A 433 -11.64 -11.52 7.22
CA LEU A 433 -13.00 -11.65 6.69
C LEU A 433 -14.05 -10.95 7.57
N ALA A 434 -13.83 -10.89 8.89
CA ALA A 434 -14.74 -10.23 9.81
C ALA A 434 -14.87 -8.72 9.56
N ALA A 435 -13.81 -8.09 9.02
CA ALA A 435 -13.73 -6.66 8.76
C ALA A 435 -14.65 -6.16 7.63
N ILE A 436 -15.10 -7.04 6.73
CA ILE A 436 -16.04 -6.68 5.64
C ILE A 436 -17.47 -6.88 6.13
N PRO A 437 -18.24 -5.84 6.49
CA PRO A 437 -19.57 -6.01 7.08
C PRO A 437 -20.51 -6.83 6.16
N PRO A 438 -21.42 -7.65 6.72
CA PRO A 438 -22.41 -8.35 5.92
C PRO A 438 -23.23 -7.34 5.10
N PRO A 439 -23.67 -7.68 3.87
CA PRO A 439 -24.59 -6.83 3.12
C PRO A 439 -25.78 -6.47 4.01
N ALA A 440 -26.11 -5.18 4.12
CA ALA A 440 -27.24 -4.75 4.92
C ALA A 440 -28.48 -5.50 4.43
N THR A 441 -29.08 -6.32 5.31
CA THR A 441 -30.33 -7.01 5.02
C THR A 441 -31.32 -5.95 4.58
N ALA A 442 -31.73 -5.99 3.30
CA ALA A 442 -32.71 -5.07 2.78
C ALA A 442 -33.92 -5.12 3.73
N THR A 443 -34.18 -4.02 4.44
CA THR A 443 -35.43 -3.87 5.16
C THR A 443 -36.52 -4.02 4.11
N PRO A 444 -37.55 -4.87 4.30
CA PRO A 444 -38.60 -5.02 3.30
C PRO A 444 -39.32 -3.69 3.12
N THR A 445 -38.90 -2.92 2.12
CA THR A 445 -39.58 -1.71 1.71
C THR A 445 -40.88 -2.15 1.06
N SER A 446 -42.01 -1.72 1.62
CA SER A 446 -43.35 -1.96 1.08
C SER A 446 -43.40 -1.62 -0.41
N THR A 447 -43.74 -2.62 -1.21
CA THR A 447 -43.90 -2.55 -2.66
C THR A 447 -44.86 -1.41 -3.06
N PRO A 448 -44.43 -0.39 -3.81
CA PRO A 448 -45.37 0.47 -4.51
C PRO A 448 -45.97 -0.35 -5.67
N THR A 449 -47.29 -0.30 -5.80
CA THR A 449 -48.04 -0.98 -6.86
C THR A 449 -47.73 -0.33 -8.22
N ASP A 450 -47.16 -1.11 -9.14
CA ASP A 450 -46.92 -0.71 -10.53
C ASP A 450 -48.24 -0.38 -11.24
N THR A 451 -48.27 0.78 -11.93
CA THR A 451 -49.22 1.07 -13.01
C THR A 451 -48.40 1.24 -14.29
N PRO A 452 -48.71 0.54 -15.40
CA PRO A 452 -47.89 0.57 -16.60
C PRO A 452 -48.19 1.82 -17.44
N THR A 453 -47.15 2.45 -18.02
CA THR A 453 -47.31 3.35 -19.17
C THR A 453 -46.12 3.23 -20.12
N ALA A 454 -46.41 3.38 -21.41
CA ALA A 454 -45.76 2.76 -22.55
C ALA A 454 -44.40 3.36 -23.00
N THR A 455 -43.70 2.46 -23.69
CA THR A 455 -42.44 2.54 -24.44
C THR A 455 -42.36 3.64 -25.49
N ASN A 456 -41.18 4.23 -25.66
CA ASN A 456 -40.67 4.67 -26.97
C ASN A 456 -39.21 4.24 -27.12
N THR A 457 -38.94 3.47 -28.17
CA THR A 457 -37.62 3.00 -28.62
C THR A 457 -36.99 4.04 -29.56
N PRO A 458 -35.64 4.19 -29.57
CA PRO A 458 -34.96 4.51 -30.81
C PRO A 458 -33.88 3.47 -31.19
N THR A 459 -34.03 3.08 -32.44
CA THR A 459 -33.18 2.43 -33.44
C THR A 459 -31.65 2.50 -33.25
N ILE A 460 -31.02 1.33 -33.40
CA ILE A 460 -29.57 1.12 -33.44
C ILE A 460 -29.07 1.34 -34.88
N THR A 461 -28.05 2.18 -35.07
CA THR A 461 -27.31 2.33 -36.34
C THR A 461 -25.97 1.60 -36.21
N PRO A 462 -25.50 0.83 -37.21
CA PRO A 462 -24.24 0.09 -37.10
C PRO A 462 -23.00 0.99 -37.27
N THR A 463 -22.04 0.82 -36.38
CA THR A 463 -20.70 1.45 -36.36
C THR A 463 -19.76 0.79 -37.38
N PRO A 464 -18.88 1.54 -38.09
CA PRO A 464 -18.01 0.98 -39.13
C PRO A 464 -16.85 0.14 -38.56
N THR A 465 -16.47 -0.87 -39.33
CA THR A 465 -15.32 -1.77 -39.10
C THR A 465 -13.99 -1.02 -39.29
N ILE A 466 -13.12 -1.05 -38.27
CA ILE A 466 -11.73 -0.58 -38.33
C ILE A 466 -10.82 -1.77 -38.69
N THR A 467 -10.10 -1.65 -39.80
CA THR A 467 -9.04 -2.58 -40.23
C THR A 467 -7.74 -2.27 -39.47
N PRO A 468 -7.00 -3.27 -38.94
CA PRO A 468 -5.75 -3.02 -38.24
C PRO A 468 -4.62 -2.59 -39.21
N THR A 469 -4.04 -1.43 -38.95
CA THR A 469 -2.78 -0.97 -39.57
C THR A 469 -1.59 -1.60 -38.82
N PRO A 470 -0.51 -2.03 -39.50
CA PRO A 470 0.63 -2.67 -38.85
C PRO A 470 1.34 -1.75 -37.85
N THR A 471 1.66 -2.34 -36.70
CA THR A 471 2.40 -1.75 -35.57
C THR A 471 3.79 -1.25 -36.00
N PRO A 472 4.14 0.03 -35.78
CA PRO A 472 5.52 0.46 -35.91
C PRO A 472 6.36 -0.12 -34.77
N THR A 473 7.54 -0.64 -35.11
CA THR A 473 8.56 -1.14 -34.17
C THR A 473 8.89 -0.09 -33.11
N PRO A 474 8.94 -0.42 -31.80
CA PRO A 474 9.29 0.55 -30.76
C PRO A 474 10.76 0.98 -30.92
N PRO A 475 11.07 2.28 -30.77
CA PRO A 475 12.45 2.76 -30.78
C PRO A 475 13.18 2.32 -29.50
N PRO A 476 14.53 2.39 -29.45
CA PRO A 476 15.32 1.98 -28.30
C PRO A 476 14.98 2.82 -27.05
N ARG A 477 15.09 2.22 -25.85
CA ARG A 477 15.07 2.96 -24.57
C ARG A 477 16.25 3.93 -24.52
N SER A 478 16.00 5.20 -24.79
CA SER A 478 16.89 6.29 -24.42
C SER A 478 16.35 6.96 -23.16
N LYS A 479 17.23 7.20 -22.17
CA LYS A 479 16.95 8.10 -21.06
C LYS A 479 16.76 9.50 -21.67
N VAL A 480 15.56 10.05 -21.77
CA VAL A 480 15.34 11.38 -22.40
C VAL A 480 14.42 12.19 -21.48
N ASP A 481 14.70 13.49 -21.36
CA ASP A 481 13.84 14.42 -20.62
C ASP A 481 12.50 14.53 -21.35
N ALA A 482 11.40 14.33 -20.64
CA ALA A 482 10.07 14.32 -21.23
C ALA A 482 9.44 15.71 -21.14
N GLN A 483 9.20 16.34 -22.30
CA GLN A 483 8.40 17.57 -22.37
C GLN A 483 6.95 17.20 -22.00
N ILE A 484 6.36 17.95 -21.08
CA ILE A 484 5.02 17.65 -20.56
C ILE A 484 3.91 18.14 -21.53
N ASN A 485 4.24 18.98 -22.52
CA ASN A 485 3.27 19.86 -23.21
C ASN A 485 3.43 19.86 -24.75
N ASP A 486 2.32 20.08 -25.46
CA ASP A 486 2.19 20.15 -26.93
C ASP A 486 2.72 21.48 -27.52
N ILE A 487 3.61 21.37 -28.53
CA ILE A 487 3.85 22.24 -29.70
C ILE A 487 3.33 23.69 -29.60
N SER A 488 3.76 24.47 -28.60
CA SER A 488 3.46 25.90 -28.50
C SER A 488 4.74 26.74 -28.53
N THR A 489 4.69 27.92 -29.14
CA THR A 489 5.79 28.90 -29.12
C THR A 489 5.79 29.78 -27.87
N ASP A 490 4.93 29.50 -26.88
CA ASP A 490 4.54 30.41 -25.80
C ASP A 490 5.16 30.06 -24.43
N SER A 491 5.10 31.00 -23.48
CA SER A 491 5.78 30.91 -22.18
C SER A 491 5.00 30.07 -21.17
N GLN A 492 5.62 29.01 -20.68
CA GLN A 492 5.14 28.14 -19.60
C GLN A 492 6.20 28.02 -18.50
N ASP A 493 5.82 28.33 -17.26
CA ASP A 493 6.77 28.36 -16.14
C ASP A 493 6.08 28.22 -14.78
N PHE A 494 6.91 28.12 -13.73
CA PHE A 494 6.48 27.92 -12.35
C PHE A 494 5.59 26.69 -12.16
N PRO A 495 6.13 25.49 -12.45
CA PRO A 495 5.40 24.27 -12.22
C PRO A 495 5.27 23.96 -10.72
N ALA A 496 4.17 23.33 -10.34
CA ALA A 496 3.92 22.77 -9.02
C ALA A 496 3.38 21.33 -9.15
N LEU A 497 3.69 20.47 -8.19
CA LEU A 497 3.45 19.04 -8.24
C LEU A 497 2.95 18.50 -6.91
N VAL A 498 1.93 17.65 -6.95
CA VAL A 498 1.49 16.89 -5.78
C VAL A 498 1.07 15.49 -6.18
N ILE A 499 1.22 14.55 -5.24
CA ILE A 499 0.76 13.17 -5.37
C ILE A 499 -0.23 12.85 -4.26
N ASP A 500 -1.36 12.24 -4.61
CA ASP A 500 -2.36 11.82 -3.63
C ASP A 500 -2.05 10.44 -3.02
N SER A 501 -2.82 10.05 -2.00
CA SER A 501 -2.69 8.73 -1.34
C SER A 501 -3.03 7.54 -2.25
N ALA A 502 -3.68 7.80 -3.39
CA ALA A 502 -4.01 6.84 -4.43
C ALA A 502 -2.99 6.82 -5.59
N HIS A 503 -1.88 7.58 -5.47
CA HIS A 503 -0.80 7.71 -6.45
C HIS A 503 -1.17 8.43 -7.74
N ASN A 504 -2.24 9.23 -7.71
CA ASN A 504 -2.54 10.15 -8.79
C ASN A 504 -1.66 11.38 -8.64
N LEU A 505 -0.92 11.67 -9.70
CA LEU A 505 -0.06 12.83 -9.77
C LEU A 505 -0.85 13.98 -10.42
N THR A 506 -0.80 15.16 -9.80
CA THR A 506 -1.36 16.39 -10.35
C THR A 506 -0.25 17.40 -10.50
N ALA A 507 -0.04 17.88 -11.72
CA ALA A 507 0.83 19.02 -11.97
C ALA A 507 0.00 20.25 -12.31
N LEU A 508 0.53 21.42 -11.97
CA LEU A 508 -0.04 22.73 -12.24
C LEU A 508 1.08 23.63 -12.79
N TRP A 509 0.81 24.44 -13.81
CA TRP A 509 1.78 25.41 -14.33
C TRP A 509 1.09 26.66 -14.84
N ARG A 510 1.84 27.76 -14.93
CA ARG A 510 1.39 28.99 -15.57
C ARG A 510 1.61 28.92 -17.07
N ASP A 511 0.66 29.47 -17.82
CA ASP A 511 0.66 29.48 -19.28
C ASP A 511 0.21 30.84 -19.82
N ARG A 512 0.87 31.32 -20.88
CA ARG A 512 0.62 32.63 -21.51
C ARG A 512 0.07 32.59 -22.94
N ARG A 513 -0.45 31.46 -23.44
CA ARG A 513 -0.95 31.23 -24.83
C ARG A 513 -1.95 32.25 -25.41
N SER A 514 -2.46 33.21 -24.62
CA SER A 514 -3.54 34.14 -25.05
C SER A 514 -3.29 35.62 -24.73
N GLY A 515 -2.10 35.99 -24.25
CA GLY A 515 -1.84 37.35 -23.75
C GLY A 515 -2.42 37.64 -22.35
N THR A 516 -3.10 36.65 -21.76
CA THR A 516 -3.52 36.59 -20.35
C THR A 516 -2.91 35.36 -19.68
N ASP A 517 -2.49 35.49 -18.42
CA ASP A 517 -1.95 34.37 -17.65
C ASP A 517 -3.09 33.41 -17.25
N ALA A 518 -2.91 32.10 -17.46
CA ALA A 518 -3.81 31.06 -16.97
C ALA A 518 -3.04 29.98 -16.22
N LEU A 519 -3.71 29.30 -15.28
CA LEU A 519 -3.16 28.06 -14.71
C LEU A 519 -3.76 26.86 -15.43
N TYR A 520 -2.90 25.97 -15.86
CA TYR A 520 -3.30 24.67 -16.38
C TYR A 520 -2.87 23.61 -15.39
N SER A 521 -3.79 22.70 -15.10
CA SER A 521 -3.44 21.46 -14.43
C SER A 521 -3.65 20.30 -15.38
N ALA A 522 -2.89 19.24 -15.14
CA ALA A 522 -3.17 17.96 -15.73
C ALA A 522 -3.08 16.87 -14.68
N GLY A 523 -4.02 15.93 -14.76
CA GLY A 523 -3.84 14.63 -14.15
C GLY A 523 -2.74 13.90 -14.90
N MET A 524 -1.89 13.21 -14.17
CA MET A 524 -0.81 12.43 -14.71
C MET A 524 -1.02 11.01 -14.21
N VAL A 525 -1.35 10.09 -15.11
CA VAL A 525 -1.42 8.67 -14.76
C VAL A 525 0.00 8.14 -14.74
N ALA A 526 0.40 7.54 -13.61
CA ALA A 526 1.70 6.89 -13.46
C ALA A 526 1.99 5.83 -14.54
N ASP A 527 0.98 5.39 -15.32
CA ASP A 527 1.14 4.47 -16.45
C ASP A 527 2.05 4.98 -17.59
N ALA A 528 2.10 6.28 -17.85
CA ALA A 528 2.99 6.85 -18.87
C ALA A 528 4.47 6.82 -18.42
N ILE A 529 4.65 6.88 -17.10
CA ILE A 529 5.91 7.05 -16.41
C ILE A 529 6.75 5.75 -16.39
N HIS A 530 6.09 4.58 -16.52
CA HIS A 530 6.71 3.26 -16.44
C HIS A 530 7.41 2.74 -17.72
N TRP A 531 7.32 3.47 -18.83
CA TRP A 531 7.81 2.99 -20.14
C TRP A 531 8.91 3.84 -20.77
N GLY A 532 9.41 4.88 -20.08
CA GLY A 532 10.31 5.86 -20.70
C GLY A 532 9.65 6.58 -21.87
N LYS A 533 8.32 6.70 -21.84
CA LYS A 533 7.55 7.56 -22.74
C LYS A 533 7.39 8.92 -22.08
N ASP A 534 7.22 9.95 -22.91
CA ASP A 534 6.90 11.28 -22.43
C ASP A 534 5.71 11.24 -21.48
N LEU A 535 5.74 12.11 -20.48
CA LEU A 535 4.73 12.14 -19.44
C LEU A 535 3.38 12.55 -20.08
N ILE A 536 2.47 11.58 -20.25
CA ILE A 536 1.21 11.80 -20.99
C ILE A 536 0.21 12.50 -20.09
N LEU A 537 -0.14 13.73 -20.45
CA LEU A 537 -1.21 14.48 -19.80
C LEU A 537 -2.55 13.77 -19.98
N THR A 538 -3.24 13.47 -18.88
CA THR A 538 -4.60 12.95 -18.91
C THR A 538 -5.55 13.98 -18.31
N GLY A 539 -6.37 14.58 -19.17
CA GLY A 539 -7.32 15.61 -18.77
C GLY A 539 -6.63 16.93 -18.42
N THR A 540 -6.80 17.94 -19.25
CA THR A 540 -6.36 19.31 -18.95
C THR A 540 -7.53 20.07 -18.34
N ALA A 541 -7.33 20.63 -17.15
CA ALA A 541 -8.26 21.57 -16.55
C ALA A 541 -7.62 22.96 -16.50
N GLN A 542 -8.38 23.98 -16.86
CA GLN A 542 -7.90 25.35 -16.88
C GLN A 542 -8.55 26.16 -15.75
N ILE A 543 -7.74 26.94 -15.05
CA ILE A 543 -8.19 28.09 -14.26
C ILE A 543 -7.89 29.33 -15.10
N SER A 544 -8.91 29.91 -15.72
CA SER A 544 -8.75 31.18 -16.44
C SER A 544 -8.60 32.31 -15.42
N VAL A 545 -7.51 33.05 -15.50
CA VAL A 545 -7.24 34.25 -14.69
C VAL A 545 -7.00 35.42 -15.66
N THR A 546 -7.41 36.62 -15.27
CA THR A 546 -7.27 37.82 -16.12
C THR A 546 -6.03 38.64 -15.80
N ASP A 547 -5.36 38.33 -14.68
CA ASP A 547 -4.25 39.08 -14.09
C ASP A 547 -2.96 38.25 -14.09
N GLN A 548 -1.81 38.90 -13.86
CA GLN A 548 -0.53 38.18 -13.87
C GLN A 548 -0.42 37.21 -12.69
N ILE A 549 -0.24 35.93 -12.99
CA ILE A 549 -0.07 34.84 -12.03
C ILE A 549 1.42 34.66 -11.78
N ARG A 550 1.87 34.34 -10.56
CA ARG A 550 3.23 33.80 -10.36
C ARG A 550 3.21 32.72 -9.28
N LEU A 551 4.16 31.80 -9.39
CA LEU A 551 4.53 30.82 -8.36
C LEU A 551 3.31 30.15 -7.71
N PRO A 552 2.48 29.45 -8.52
CA PRO A 552 1.40 28.66 -7.96
C PRO A 552 1.97 27.50 -7.11
N GLU A 553 1.19 27.03 -6.14
CA GLU A 553 1.52 25.89 -5.30
C GLU A 553 0.32 24.93 -5.23
N LEU A 554 0.60 23.64 -5.00
CA LEU A 554 -0.40 22.59 -4.86
C LEU A 554 -0.34 21.96 -3.47
N GLY A 555 -1.52 21.73 -2.90
CA GLY A 555 -1.72 20.81 -1.79
C GLY A 555 -2.67 19.69 -2.20
N VAL A 556 -2.68 18.60 -1.44
CA VAL A 556 -3.63 17.50 -1.62
C VAL A 556 -4.34 17.21 -0.31
N THR A 557 -5.65 17.07 -0.36
CA THR A 557 -6.45 16.70 0.80
C THR A 557 -6.40 15.21 1.07
N THR A 558 -6.82 14.80 2.26
CA THR A 558 -6.84 13.39 2.68
C THR A 558 -7.75 12.51 1.82
N ASP A 559 -8.77 13.11 1.19
CA ASP A 559 -9.65 12.48 0.20
C ASP A 559 -9.13 12.56 -1.25
N GLY A 560 -7.88 12.97 -1.45
CA GLY A 560 -7.21 12.99 -2.76
C GLY A 560 -7.59 14.17 -3.66
N VAL A 561 -8.10 15.26 -3.08
CA VAL A 561 -8.49 16.45 -3.85
C VAL A 561 -7.31 17.43 -3.92
N ALA A 562 -6.88 17.76 -5.14
CA ALA A 562 -5.89 18.80 -5.37
C ALA A 562 -6.47 20.19 -5.07
N VAL A 563 -5.69 21.01 -4.36
CA VAL A 563 -6.01 22.39 -4.01
C VAL A 563 -4.87 23.27 -4.50
N ALA A 564 -5.18 24.20 -5.40
CA ALA A 564 -4.22 25.15 -5.96
C ALA A 564 -4.33 26.47 -5.23
N VAL A 565 -3.19 27.04 -4.87
CA VAL A 565 -3.08 28.42 -4.37
C VAL A 565 -2.13 29.21 -5.25
N TRP A 566 -2.43 30.48 -5.48
CA TRP A 566 -1.57 31.36 -6.28
C TRP A 566 -1.79 32.81 -5.93
N HIS A 567 -0.83 33.67 -6.27
CA HIS A 567 -1.09 35.11 -6.27
C HIS A 567 -1.51 35.57 -7.68
N ALA A 568 -2.37 36.58 -7.78
CA ALA A 568 -2.63 37.26 -9.05
C ALA A 568 -2.87 38.77 -8.85
N GLY A 569 -2.38 39.58 -9.80
CA GLY A 569 -2.59 41.03 -9.83
C GLY A 569 -1.91 41.72 -11.02
N PRO A 570 -2.24 43.00 -11.32
CA PRO A 570 -1.57 43.76 -12.36
C PRO A 570 -0.11 44.03 -11.98
N ALA A 571 0.83 43.85 -12.93
CA ALA A 571 2.28 44.02 -12.71
C ALA A 571 2.69 45.39 -12.11
N ASN A 572 1.80 46.38 -12.18
CA ASN A 572 2.03 47.77 -11.83
C ASN A 572 1.06 48.31 -10.75
N ARG A 573 0.28 47.45 -10.07
CA ARG A 573 -0.61 47.85 -8.98
C ARG A 573 -0.26 47.15 -7.68
N ASN A 574 -0.51 47.85 -6.57
CA ASN A 574 -0.40 47.30 -5.21
C ASN A 574 -1.57 46.34 -4.86
N GLU A 575 -2.34 45.89 -5.85
CA GLU A 575 -3.59 45.12 -5.70
C GLU A 575 -3.35 43.62 -5.94
N ASN A 576 -2.22 43.07 -5.47
CA ASN A 576 -1.94 41.65 -5.59
C ASN A 576 -2.75 40.85 -4.56
N SER A 577 -3.55 39.90 -5.03
CA SER A 577 -4.44 39.07 -4.21
C SER A 577 -3.98 37.62 -4.21
N ALA A 578 -4.19 36.92 -3.08
CA ALA A 578 -3.97 35.49 -2.95
C ALA A 578 -5.28 34.74 -3.21
N PHE A 579 -5.24 33.73 -4.06
CA PHE A 579 -6.39 32.96 -4.50
C PHE A 579 -6.22 31.47 -4.19
N VAL A 580 -7.35 30.79 -4.13
CA VAL A 580 -7.43 29.35 -3.99
C VAL A 580 -8.50 28.78 -4.90
N SER A 581 -8.26 27.59 -5.43
CA SER A 581 -9.27 26.79 -6.11
C SER A 581 -9.08 25.32 -5.78
N ARG A 582 -10.17 24.56 -5.85
CA ARG A 582 -10.19 23.12 -5.55
C ARG A 582 -10.58 22.37 -6.80
N LEU A 583 -9.87 21.30 -7.10
CA LEU A 583 -10.21 20.43 -8.22
C LEU A 583 -11.46 19.61 -7.84
N MET A 584 -12.49 19.62 -8.67
CA MET A 584 -13.72 18.89 -8.37
C MET A 584 -13.60 17.43 -8.84
N PRO A 585 -13.64 16.42 -7.93
CA PRO A 585 -13.37 15.03 -8.30
C PRO A 585 -14.33 14.44 -9.35
N LYS A 586 -15.58 14.91 -9.38
CA LYS A 586 -16.61 14.39 -10.29
C LYS A 586 -16.55 14.96 -11.72
N THR A 587 -15.99 16.16 -11.87
CA THR A 587 -16.02 16.89 -13.16
C THR A 587 -14.63 17.08 -13.74
N SER A 588 -13.57 16.86 -12.96
CA SER A 588 -12.18 17.18 -13.33
C SER A 588 -12.01 18.66 -13.73
N LEU A 589 -12.86 19.53 -13.20
CA LEU A 589 -12.81 20.98 -13.38
C LEU A 589 -12.42 21.64 -12.07
N TRP A 590 -11.65 22.73 -12.16
CA TRP A 590 -11.40 23.59 -11.02
C TRP A 590 -12.65 24.35 -10.62
N GLY A 591 -12.87 24.48 -9.31
CA GLY A 591 -13.85 25.42 -8.78
C GLY A 591 -13.53 26.86 -9.16
N LYS A 592 -14.53 27.73 -8.97
CA LYS A 592 -14.31 29.17 -9.14
C LYS A 592 -13.20 29.64 -8.18
N PRO A 593 -12.21 30.43 -8.64
CA PRO A 593 -11.24 31.04 -7.74
C PRO A 593 -11.90 31.80 -6.59
N GLU A 594 -11.44 31.52 -5.37
CA GLU A 594 -11.85 32.19 -4.14
C GLU A 594 -10.70 33.05 -3.61
N LEU A 595 -11.03 34.21 -3.03
CA LEU A 595 -10.06 35.12 -2.44
C LEU A 595 -9.68 34.66 -1.03
N LEU A 596 -8.42 34.32 -0.82
CA LEU A 596 -7.91 33.94 0.50
C LEU A 596 -7.87 35.15 1.43
N GLY A 597 -8.49 35.07 2.60
CA GLY A 597 -8.42 36.13 3.61
C GLY A 597 -9.29 37.36 3.38
N GLY A 598 -10.16 37.37 2.34
CA GLY A 598 -11.10 38.47 2.07
C GLY A 598 -10.48 39.67 1.33
N GLU A 599 -11.28 40.72 1.12
CA GLU A 599 -10.90 41.92 0.35
C GLU A 599 -9.72 42.66 0.96
N LEU A 600 -8.78 43.08 0.11
CA LEU A 600 -7.63 43.89 0.50
C LEU A 600 -8.00 45.37 0.62
N THR A 601 -7.28 46.08 1.49
CA THR A 601 -7.30 47.54 1.44
C THR A 601 -6.58 48.03 0.18
N PRO A 602 -6.90 49.23 -0.37
CA PRO A 602 -6.28 49.73 -1.61
C PRO A 602 -4.75 49.89 -1.56
N THR A 603 -4.16 49.80 -0.38
CA THR A 603 -2.73 50.01 -0.15
C THR A 603 -2.00 48.76 0.34
N SER A 604 -2.65 47.59 0.35
CA SER A 604 -2.08 46.32 0.80
C SER A 604 -1.93 45.33 -0.34
N SER A 605 -0.83 44.57 -0.35
CA SER A 605 -0.54 43.53 -1.34
C SER A 605 -0.24 42.19 -0.67
N ARG A 606 -0.61 41.09 -1.31
CA ARG A 606 -0.26 39.72 -0.88
C ARG A 606 0.86 39.13 -1.73
N SER A 607 1.73 38.32 -1.13
CA SER A 607 2.73 37.50 -1.84
C SER A 607 2.22 36.07 -2.07
N ASN A 608 3.12 35.16 -2.47
CA ASN A 608 2.76 33.79 -2.85
C ASN A 608 2.18 33.02 -1.66
N PRO A 609 0.93 32.54 -1.75
CA PRO A 609 0.39 31.64 -0.76
C PRO A 609 1.03 30.25 -0.89
N THR A 610 1.10 29.57 0.25
CA THR A 610 1.51 28.17 0.39
C THR A 610 0.40 27.41 1.11
N ILE A 611 0.27 26.11 0.90
CA ILE A 611 -0.86 25.34 1.43
C ILE A 611 -0.44 24.02 2.08
N GLY A 612 -0.96 23.80 3.28
CA GLY A 612 -0.74 22.59 4.06
C GLY A 612 -2.07 21.95 4.40
N VAL A 613 -2.14 20.62 4.32
CA VAL A 613 -3.33 19.85 4.70
C VAL A 613 -2.98 18.88 5.81
N ALA A 614 -3.66 19.03 6.95
CA ALA A 614 -3.51 18.13 8.08
C ALA A 614 -4.23 16.79 7.83
N GLY A 615 -3.86 15.76 8.58
CA GLY A 615 -4.41 14.40 8.49
C GLY A 615 -5.89 14.28 8.88
N ASP A 616 -6.47 15.28 9.54
CA ASP A 616 -7.93 15.39 9.75
C ASP A 616 -8.68 16.05 8.57
N GLY A 617 -7.95 16.42 7.50
CA GLY A 617 -8.49 17.11 6.32
C GLY A 617 -8.51 18.64 6.44
N THR A 618 -8.04 19.21 7.55
CA THR A 618 -7.96 20.67 7.72
C THR A 618 -6.96 21.28 6.75
N GLN A 619 -7.42 22.18 5.89
CA GLN A 619 -6.57 22.92 4.94
C GLN A 619 -6.22 24.29 5.52
N ILE A 620 -4.95 24.66 5.45
CA ILE A 620 -4.44 25.95 5.92
C ILE A 620 -3.55 26.55 4.84
N ALA A 621 -3.83 27.80 4.48
CA ALA A 621 -3.01 28.57 3.55
C ALA A 621 -2.26 29.67 4.32
N VAL A 622 -1.00 29.91 3.98
CA VAL A 622 -0.14 30.93 4.58
C VAL A 622 0.43 31.82 3.48
N TRP A 623 0.40 33.14 3.66
CA TRP A 623 0.96 34.11 2.72
C TRP A 623 1.47 35.35 3.46
N GLU A 624 2.29 36.14 2.78
CA GLU A 624 2.74 37.44 3.27
C GLU A 624 1.74 38.53 2.89
N GLU A 625 1.44 39.41 3.83
CA GLU A 625 0.65 40.61 3.60
C GLU A 625 1.51 41.86 3.89
N SER A 626 1.70 42.69 2.87
CA SER A 626 2.40 43.96 2.98
C SER A 626 1.41 45.11 3.12
N THR A 627 1.65 46.02 4.06
CA THR A 627 0.89 47.28 4.20
C THR A 627 1.70 48.45 3.61
N ALA A 628 1.03 49.50 3.13
CA ALA A 628 1.66 50.61 2.40
C ALA A 628 2.91 51.17 3.08
N PHE A 629 3.92 51.48 2.25
CA PHE A 629 5.17 52.18 2.57
C PHE A 629 5.02 53.19 3.71
N THR A 630 5.51 52.84 4.90
CA THR A 630 5.90 53.86 5.88
C THR A 630 7.26 54.41 5.49
N ARG A 631 7.67 55.54 6.10
CA ARG A 631 8.96 56.21 5.85
C ARG A 631 10.21 55.34 6.10
N ALA A 632 10.02 54.11 6.58
CA ALA A 632 11.04 53.10 6.90
C ALA A 632 11.12 51.92 5.91
N GLY A 633 10.29 51.88 4.85
CA GLY A 633 10.21 50.76 3.90
C GLY A 633 8.98 49.87 4.12
N PRO A 634 8.74 48.85 3.26
CA PRO A 634 7.60 47.96 3.39
C PRO A 634 7.79 47.02 4.59
N PHE A 635 6.90 47.10 5.59
CA PHE A 635 6.75 46.06 6.59
C PHE A 635 5.80 45.00 6.05
N SER A 636 6.20 43.74 6.13
CA SER A 636 5.39 42.60 5.73
C SER A 636 5.20 41.61 6.86
N SER A 637 3.96 41.19 7.05
CA SER A 637 3.56 40.26 8.11
C SER A 637 3.04 38.97 7.50
N LEU A 638 3.40 37.84 8.11
CA LEU A 638 2.90 36.55 7.68
C LEU A 638 1.51 36.30 8.27
N VAL A 639 0.57 35.95 7.41
CA VAL A 639 -0.83 35.68 7.78
C VAL A 639 -1.26 34.32 7.26
N TRP A 640 -2.31 33.78 7.85
CA TRP A 640 -2.87 32.48 7.48
C TRP A 640 -4.40 32.51 7.48
N SER A 641 -4.98 31.58 6.73
CA SER A 641 -6.42 31.29 6.75
C SER A 641 -6.64 29.79 6.73
N GLN A 642 -7.75 29.35 7.31
CA GLN A 642 -8.12 27.94 7.41
C GLN A 642 -9.45 27.70 6.68
N PHE A 643 -9.53 26.59 5.96
CA PHE A 643 -10.75 26.15 5.32
C PHE A 643 -11.70 25.54 6.37
N ASN A 644 -12.93 26.05 6.43
CA ASN A 644 -13.97 25.48 7.27
C ASN A 644 -14.83 24.54 6.42
N GLY A 645 -14.68 23.22 6.65
CA GLY A 645 -15.42 22.20 5.91
C GLY A 645 -16.95 22.25 6.10
N ALA A 646 -17.44 22.82 7.21
CA ALA A 646 -18.88 22.94 7.47
C ALA A 646 -19.52 24.10 6.71
N SER A 647 -18.84 25.26 6.62
CA SER A 647 -19.33 26.41 5.86
C SER A 647 -18.90 26.39 4.39
N GLY A 648 -17.90 25.59 4.04
CA GLY A 648 -17.30 25.55 2.70
C GLY A 648 -16.53 26.82 2.36
N THR A 649 -16.09 27.59 3.35
CA THR A 649 -15.44 28.90 3.16
C THR A 649 -14.12 28.99 3.93
N TRP A 650 -13.20 29.81 3.42
CA TRP A 650 -11.97 30.19 4.12
C TRP A 650 -12.25 31.22 5.23
N SER A 651 -11.53 31.11 6.34
CA SER A 651 -11.59 32.08 7.43
C SER A 651 -11.00 33.44 7.02
N ALA A 652 -11.25 34.47 7.82
CA ALA A 652 -10.48 35.71 7.73
C ALA A 652 -8.99 35.44 7.95
N ALA A 653 -8.14 36.30 7.38
CA ALA A 653 -6.70 36.24 7.56
C ALA A 653 -6.35 36.56 9.04
N LEU A 654 -5.54 35.71 9.66
CA LEU A 654 -5.03 35.89 11.00
C LEU A 654 -3.50 35.97 10.99
N PRO A 655 -2.87 36.79 11.85
CA PRO A 655 -1.41 36.79 11.96
C PRO A 655 -0.88 35.41 12.34
N LEU A 656 0.19 34.96 11.69
CA LEU A 656 0.88 33.72 12.04
C LEU A 656 1.71 33.90 13.31
N ALA A 657 2.44 35.01 13.38
CA ALA A 657 3.28 35.38 14.51
C ALA A 657 3.28 36.91 14.67
N SER A 658 3.37 37.39 15.90
CA SER A 658 3.59 38.80 16.18
C SER A 658 5.08 39.12 16.08
N SER A 659 5.50 39.85 15.05
CA SER A 659 6.87 40.34 14.90
C SER A 659 6.89 41.79 14.47
N SER A 660 7.91 42.53 14.91
CA SER A 660 8.21 43.88 14.41
C SER A 660 9.13 43.87 13.18
N ASN A 661 9.59 42.69 12.77
CA ASN A 661 10.46 42.48 11.62
C ASN A 661 9.65 42.03 10.40
N SER A 662 10.17 42.26 9.19
CA SER A 662 9.51 41.80 7.97
C SER A 662 9.64 40.27 7.83
N GLN A 663 8.55 39.61 7.44
CA GLN A 663 8.48 38.15 7.32
C GLN A 663 8.09 37.76 5.89
N HIS A 664 8.82 36.83 5.27
CA HIS A 664 8.57 36.41 3.88
C HIS A 664 8.97 34.95 3.63
N SER A 665 8.68 34.46 2.41
CA SER A 665 9.08 33.13 1.93
C SER A 665 8.63 31.98 2.85
N ALA A 666 7.37 32.00 3.29
CA ALA A 666 6.85 30.95 4.15
C ALA A 666 6.57 29.65 3.40
N ARG A 667 6.60 28.54 4.14
CA ARG A 667 6.06 27.23 3.76
C ARG A 667 5.26 26.67 4.93
N ILE A 668 4.27 25.84 4.61
CA ILE A 668 3.40 25.19 5.58
C ILE A 668 3.15 23.74 5.19
N ILE A 669 3.18 22.84 6.16
CA ILE A 669 2.85 21.43 5.98
C ILE A 669 1.93 20.96 7.12
N GLY A 670 0.96 20.11 6.81
CA GLY A 670 0.09 19.46 7.78
C GLY A 670 0.42 17.97 7.90
N VAL A 671 0.51 17.45 9.13
CA VAL A 671 0.81 16.05 9.40
C VAL A 671 0.05 15.59 10.63
N GLY A 672 -0.80 14.58 10.47
CA GLY A 672 -1.72 14.15 11.54
C GLY A 672 -2.58 15.33 12.00
N THR A 673 -2.61 15.63 13.29
CA THR A 673 -3.32 16.81 13.83
C THR A 673 -2.40 18.01 14.06
N THR A 674 -1.20 18.03 13.50
CA THR A 674 -0.23 19.11 13.70
C THR A 674 0.11 19.79 12.38
N VAL A 675 0.28 21.10 12.45
CA VAL A 675 0.62 21.95 11.31
C VAL A 675 1.93 22.65 11.64
N TYR A 676 2.86 22.64 10.71
CA TYR A 676 4.17 23.27 10.84
C TYR A 676 4.30 24.38 9.81
N ALA A 677 4.79 25.53 10.24
CA ALA A 677 5.17 26.64 9.37
C ALA A 677 6.66 26.92 9.50
N ILE A 678 7.29 27.31 8.41
CA ILE A 678 8.68 27.79 8.36
C ILE A 678 8.74 29.05 7.50
N TRP A 679 9.51 30.06 7.88
CA TRP A 679 9.63 31.33 7.14
C TRP A 679 10.95 32.04 7.40
N VAL A 680 11.21 33.07 6.60
CA VAL A 680 12.33 33.99 6.79
C VAL A 680 11.84 35.23 7.51
N GLU A 681 12.57 35.68 8.53
CA GLU A 681 12.39 36.99 9.15
C GLU A 681 13.64 37.85 8.96
N VAL A 682 13.44 39.09 8.52
CA VAL A 682 14.51 40.07 8.26
C VAL A 682 14.59 41.04 9.42
N GLY A 683 15.61 40.85 10.27
CA GLY A 683 15.84 41.66 11.46
C GLY A 683 17.07 42.57 11.36
N THR A 684 17.17 43.53 12.29
CA THR A 684 18.33 44.43 12.40
C THR A 684 19.61 43.72 12.85
N THR A 685 19.48 42.52 13.43
CA THR A 685 20.58 41.66 13.90
C THR A 685 20.95 40.55 12.92
N GLY A 686 20.32 40.51 11.75
CA GLY A 686 20.50 39.46 10.75
C GLY A 686 19.16 38.88 10.26
N ASN A 687 19.24 38.02 9.25
CA ASN A 687 18.08 37.28 8.75
C ASN A 687 17.99 35.94 9.47
N HIS A 688 16.77 35.53 9.79
CA HIS A 688 16.49 34.34 10.59
C HIS A 688 15.59 33.38 9.82
N ILE A 689 15.87 32.08 9.91
CA ILE A 689 14.90 31.04 9.58
C ILE A 689 14.15 30.70 10.86
N LEU A 690 12.83 30.84 10.86
CA LEU A 690 11.98 30.50 12.00
C LEU A 690 11.01 29.40 11.64
N THR A 691 10.62 28.64 12.66
CA THR A 691 9.53 27.68 12.57
C THR A 691 8.58 27.80 13.76
N ALA A 692 7.31 27.51 13.53
CA ALA A 692 6.30 27.37 14.57
C ALA A 692 5.39 26.19 14.22
N GLN A 693 4.76 25.61 15.25
CA GLN A 693 3.79 24.55 15.08
C GLN A 693 2.46 24.93 15.71
N ARG A 694 1.39 24.28 15.24
CA ARG A 694 0.03 24.44 15.74
C ARG A 694 -0.62 23.07 15.82
N SER A 695 -1.18 22.71 16.97
CA SER A 695 -1.90 21.45 17.17
C SER A 695 -3.40 21.67 17.05
N LEU A 696 -4.06 20.96 16.15
CA LEU A 696 -5.49 21.03 15.94
C LEU A 696 -6.25 20.35 17.10
N PRO A 697 -7.41 20.90 17.52
CA PRO A 697 -8.15 22.01 16.90
C PRO A 697 -7.75 23.41 17.42
N SER A 698 -6.68 23.54 18.22
CA SER A 698 -6.25 24.84 18.76
C SER A 698 -6.05 25.87 17.64
N THR A 699 -6.32 27.14 17.91
CA THR A 699 -6.01 28.27 17.01
C THR A 699 -4.66 28.92 17.32
N GLU A 700 -3.99 28.50 18.38
CA GLU A 700 -2.74 29.09 18.85
C GLU A 700 -1.52 28.40 18.23
N TRP A 701 -0.60 29.22 17.73
CA TRP A 701 0.73 28.79 17.31
C TRP A 701 1.69 28.80 18.49
N THR A 702 2.65 27.87 18.50
CA THR A 702 3.77 27.94 19.44
C THR A 702 4.61 29.19 19.18
N LEU A 703 5.35 29.62 20.21
CA LEU A 703 6.36 30.66 20.01
C LEU A 703 7.35 30.27 18.89
N PRO A 704 7.66 31.18 17.95
CA PRO A 704 8.61 30.91 16.90
C PRO A 704 9.98 30.47 17.43
N THR A 705 10.53 29.40 16.87
CA THR A 705 11.87 28.89 17.16
C THR A 705 12.80 29.29 16.02
N VAL A 706 13.96 29.88 16.35
CA VAL A 706 14.99 30.24 15.37
C VAL A 706 15.82 29.00 15.04
N LEU A 707 15.79 28.58 13.77
CA LEU A 707 16.57 27.44 13.25
C LEU A 707 17.97 27.85 12.81
N ALA A 708 18.06 29.01 12.17
CA ALA A 708 19.30 29.57 11.68
C ALA A 708 19.26 31.09 11.80
N THR A 709 20.41 31.68 12.08
CA THR A 709 20.62 33.13 12.07
C THR A 709 21.81 33.41 11.19
N SER A 710 21.67 34.38 10.30
CA SER A 710 22.80 34.86 9.53
C SER A 710 22.92 36.37 9.56
N THR A 711 24.05 36.83 10.09
CA THR A 711 24.34 38.25 10.39
C THR A 711 24.91 39.00 9.19
N ASP A 712 25.58 38.29 8.28
CA ASP A 712 26.27 38.85 7.11
C ASP A 712 25.70 38.32 5.77
N ARG A 713 24.69 37.45 5.82
CA ARG A 713 24.29 36.57 4.72
C ARG A 713 22.77 36.51 4.60
N ALA A 714 22.25 36.47 3.37
CA ALA A 714 20.83 36.37 3.15
C ALA A 714 20.38 34.89 3.22
N VAL A 715 19.49 34.56 4.16
CA VAL A 715 18.75 33.30 4.14
C VAL A 715 17.46 33.44 3.34
N ALA A 716 17.09 32.43 2.55
CA ALA A 716 15.94 32.47 1.65
C ALA A 716 15.32 31.10 1.40
N GLN A 717 14.09 31.11 0.84
CA GLN A 717 13.35 29.95 0.31
C GLN A 717 13.44 28.68 1.18
N PRO A 718 13.03 28.74 2.46
CA PRO A 718 12.99 27.56 3.29
C PRO A 718 11.93 26.57 2.80
N ASP A 719 12.14 25.30 3.07
CA ASP A 719 11.15 24.23 2.92
C ASP A 719 11.24 23.25 4.10
N ILE A 720 10.15 22.55 4.40
CA ILE A 720 10.04 21.68 5.57
C ILE A 720 9.20 20.43 5.29
N THR A 721 9.65 19.30 5.84
CA THR A 721 8.86 18.08 5.87
C THR A 721 8.86 17.45 7.26
N ALA A 722 7.79 16.73 7.59
CA ALA A 722 7.59 16.15 8.92
C ALA A 722 6.76 14.87 8.89
N ASP A 723 6.97 13.94 9.84
CA ASP A 723 6.16 12.72 10.01
C ASP A 723 5.18 12.79 11.19
N GLY A 724 4.37 11.73 11.37
CA GLY A 724 3.38 11.65 12.43
C GLY A 724 3.97 11.51 13.84
N ASP A 725 5.24 11.11 13.95
CA ASP A 725 5.96 10.94 15.20
C ASP A 725 6.59 12.26 15.68
N GLY A 726 6.55 13.30 14.84
CA GLY A 726 7.11 14.61 15.13
C GLY A 726 8.59 14.73 14.80
N ASN A 727 9.12 13.88 13.91
CA ASN A 727 10.42 14.11 13.26
C ASN A 727 10.25 15.17 12.15
N LEU A 728 11.20 16.09 12.04
CA LEU A 728 11.21 17.17 11.05
C LEU A 728 12.58 17.30 10.37
N LEU A 729 12.54 17.68 9.10
CA LEU A 729 13.69 18.15 8.33
C LEU A 729 13.34 19.47 7.65
N ALA A 730 14.15 20.48 7.91
CA ALA A 730 14.08 21.78 7.24
C ALA A 730 15.29 21.96 6.32
N VAL A 731 15.07 22.59 5.17
CA VAL A 731 16.14 23.03 4.25
C VAL A 731 15.96 24.50 3.91
N TRP A 732 17.04 25.21 3.62
CA TRP A 732 17.00 26.61 3.19
C TRP A 732 18.25 26.97 2.40
N GLN A 733 18.24 28.18 1.85
CA GLN A 733 19.37 28.75 1.12
C GLN A 733 20.06 29.79 1.96
N GLU A 734 21.39 29.86 1.92
CA GLU A 734 22.18 30.91 2.57
C GLU A 734 23.22 31.49 1.61
N SER A 735 23.21 32.81 1.44
CA SER A 735 24.11 33.54 0.50
C SER A 735 25.31 34.15 1.22
N HIS A 736 26.52 33.64 0.98
CA HIS A 736 27.69 34.00 1.80
C HIS A 736 28.37 35.34 1.47
N THR A 737 28.39 35.75 0.19
CA THR A 737 28.96 37.04 -0.30
C THR A 737 28.29 37.44 -1.62
N ALA A 738 28.50 38.68 -2.10
CA ALA A 738 28.03 39.09 -3.44
C ALA A 738 28.72 38.34 -4.60
N GLU A 739 29.87 37.70 -4.34
CA GLU A 739 30.70 37.02 -5.34
C GLU A 739 30.55 35.49 -5.31
N SER A 740 30.00 34.93 -4.23
CA SER A 740 29.71 33.50 -4.05
C SER A 740 28.19 33.29 -4.03
N GLY A 741 27.64 32.45 -4.89
CA GLY A 741 26.19 32.16 -4.87
C GLY A 741 25.70 31.52 -3.55
N PRO A 742 24.37 31.24 -3.46
CA PRO A 742 23.77 30.57 -2.32
C PRO A 742 24.10 29.08 -2.19
N THR A 743 24.30 28.63 -0.94
CA THR A 743 24.48 27.22 -0.56
C THR A 743 23.24 26.69 0.15
N LEU A 744 22.92 25.41 -0.03
CA LEU A 744 21.86 24.74 0.71
C LEU A 744 22.30 24.28 2.10
N TYR A 745 21.43 24.51 3.07
CA TYR A 745 21.58 24.07 4.45
C TYR A 745 20.39 23.19 4.87
N SER A 746 20.62 22.32 5.85
CA SER A 746 19.59 21.49 6.46
C SER A 746 19.70 21.45 7.99
N ALA A 747 18.58 21.28 8.67
CA ALA A 747 18.51 21.00 10.10
C ALA A 747 17.47 19.90 10.38
N TRP A 748 17.77 19.05 11.34
CA TRP A 748 16.90 17.97 11.81
C TRP A 748 16.31 18.30 13.17
N LYS A 749 15.08 17.86 13.41
CA LYS A 749 14.52 17.71 14.75
C LYS A 749 13.93 16.31 14.87
N LEU A 750 14.53 15.47 15.71
CA LEU A 750 13.99 14.14 15.99
C LEU A 750 12.86 14.24 17.03
N ALA A 751 11.97 13.26 17.03
CA ALA A 751 10.83 13.19 17.94
C ALA A 751 11.27 13.35 19.40
N GLY A 752 10.65 14.30 20.12
CA GLY A 752 10.99 14.63 21.50
C GLY A 752 12.33 15.36 21.71
N GLY A 753 13.06 15.66 20.63
CA GLY A 753 14.33 16.38 20.65
C GLY A 753 14.21 17.86 20.27
N GLU A 754 15.34 18.56 20.40
CA GLU A 754 15.53 19.93 19.92
C GLU A 754 16.01 19.96 18.46
N TRP A 755 15.88 21.12 17.82
CA TRP A 755 16.48 21.32 16.50
C TRP A 755 18.01 21.24 16.57
N GLY A 756 18.59 20.45 15.65
CA GLY A 756 20.01 20.43 15.39
C GLY A 756 20.49 21.75 14.75
N GLN A 757 21.80 22.00 14.85
CA GLN A 757 22.42 23.14 14.19
C GLN A 757 22.37 22.99 12.67
N GLY A 758 22.04 24.06 11.95
CA GLY A 758 22.05 24.07 10.49
C GLY A 758 23.40 23.68 9.91
N GLN A 759 23.42 22.62 9.11
CA GLN A 759 24.62 22.12 8.42
C GLN A 759 24.50 22.31 6.91
N PRO A 760 25.58 22.69 6.22
CA PRO A 760 25.60 22.70 4.76
C PRO A 760 25.36 21.29 4.22
N ILE A 761 24.60 21.17 3.13
CA ILE A 761 24.26 19.88 2.53
C ILE A 761 25.42 19.36 1.65
N ASP A 762 26.30 20.22 1.14
CA ASP A 762 27.45 19.81 0.32
C ASP A 762 28.81 19.89 1.03
N GLY A 763 29.76 19.08 0.56
CA GLY A 763 31.17 19.09 0.97
C GLY A 763 32.10 19.79 -0.02
N HIS A 764 31.55 20.59 -0.96
CA HIS A 764 32.30 21.18 -2.07
C HIS A 764 32.79 22.62 -1.80
N GLY A 765 32.52 23.16 -0.61
CA GLY A 765 33.01 24.49 -0.20
C GLY A 765 32.14 25.64 -0.72
N LEU A 766 32.36 26.83 -0.17
CA LEU A 766 31.52 28.05 -0.21
C LEU A 766 31.32 28.71 -1.60
N ALA A 767 31.33 27.97 -2.70
CA ALA A 767 31.07 28.48 -4.04
C ALA A 767 29.96 27.66 -4.71
N ALA A 768 28.70 28.02 -4.45
CA ALA A 768 27.57 27.28 -5.01
C ALA A 768 26.47 28.23 -5.46
N GLY A 769 25.91 28.05 -6.66
CA GLY A 769 24.73 28.78 -7.11
C GLY A 769 23.51 27.90 -6.98
N GLN A 770 23.15 27.47 -5.76
CA GLN A 770 22.06 26.53 -5.51
C GLN A 770 20.79 27.28 -5.11
N PHE A 771 19.70 27.10 -5.84
CA PHE A 771 18.47 27.89 -5.77
C PHE A 771 17.22 26.98 -5.65
N GLY A 772 16.20 27.44 -4.92
CA GLY A 772 14.88 26.81 -4.83
C GLY A 772 14.87 25.34 -4.37
N PRO A 773 15.27 25.01 -3.13
CA PRO A 773 15.21 23.65 -2.62
C PRO A 773 13.75 23.23 -2.42
N GLN A 774 13.32 22.06 -2.91
CA GLN A 774 12.01 21.47 -2.63
C GLN A 774 12.18 20.05 -2.07
N LEU A 775 11.32 19.68 -1.12
CA LEU A 775 11.33 18.39 -0.42
C LEU A 775 10.10 17.55 -0.75
N ALA A 776 10.31 16.25 -0.95
CA ALA A 776 9.25 15.25 -0.91
C ALA A 776 9.68 14.06 -0.05
N ARG A 777 8.75 13.47 0.71
CA ARG A 777 9.06 12.35 1.62
C ARG A 777 8.11 11.17 1.45
N ASN A 778 8.58 10.01 1.86
CA ASN A 778 7.76 8.85 2.17
C ASN A 778 8.01 8.45 3.64
N SER A 779 7.76 7.20 4.00
CA SER A 779 8.02 6.70 5.37
C SER A 779 9.49 6.30 5.62
N ARG A 780 10.33 6.23 4.58
CA ARG A 780 11.70 5.68 4.62
C ARG A 780 12.77 6.69 4.24
N GLU A 781 12.44 7.73 3.49
CA GLU A 781 13.40 8.70 2.98
C GLU A 781 12.78 10.05 2.61
N VAL A 782 13.66 11.01 2.33
CA VAL A 782 13.34 12.32 1.77
C VAL A 782 14.16 12.54 0.50
N ALA A 783 13.52 13.04 -0.55
CA ALA A 783 14.15 13.57 -1.74
C ALA A 783 14.23 15.10 -1.65
N LEU A 784 15.40 15.66 -1.93
CA LEU A 784 15.67 17.09 -2.02
C LEU A 784 16.08 17.42 -3.45
N VAL A 785 15.36 18.32 -4.12
CA VAL A 785 15.69 18.84 -5.45
C VAL A 785 16.00 20.32 -5.41
N TRP A 786 16.90 20.81 -6.25
CA TRP A 786 17.21 22.23 -6.43
C TRP A 786 17.70 22.50 -7.85
N TRP A 787 17.81 23.78 -8.24
CA TRP A 787 18.55 24.15 -9.44
C TRP A 787 19.90 24.78 -9.11
N ASP A 788 20.88 24.57 -9.98
CA ASP A 788 22.28 24.79 -9.69
C ASP A 788 23.01 25.48 -10.84
N THR A 789 23.67 26.60 -10.57
CA THR A 789 24.42 27.37 -11.58
C THR A 789 25.94 27.21 -11.42
N ARG A 790 26.44 26.17 -10.74
CA ARG A 790 27.88 25.92 -10.57
C ARG A 790 28.57 25.48 -11.86
N THR A 791 27.89 24.71 -12.70
CA THR A 791 28.47 24.03 -13.86
C THR A 791 28.15 24.71 -15.20
N ASP A 792 27.03 25.44 -15.29
CA ASP A 792 26.57 26.16 -16.51
C ASP A 792 25.37 27.12 -16.21
N ALA A 793 24.43 27.27 -17.15
CA ALA A 793 23.30 28.22 -17.10
C ALA A 793 22.15 27.82 -16.15
N GLY A 794 22.26 26.71 -15.44
CA GLY A 794 21.29 26.26 -14.45
C GLY A 794 20.82 24.84 -14.73
N ASP A 795 21.21 23.91 -13.85
CA ASP A 795 20.93 22.48 -13.93
C ASP A 795 20.05 22.01 -12.77
N ILE A 796 19.26 20.97 -12.95
CA ILE A 796 18.44 20.40 -11.87
C ILE A 796 19.21 19.27 -11.18
N TYR A 797 19.31 19.32 -9.85
CA TYR A 797 19.98 18.31 -9.04
C TYR A 797 19.06 17.73 -7.98
N ILE A 798 19.36 16.51 -7.55
CA ILE A 798 18.63 15.80 -6.51
C ILE A 798 19.57 15.08 -5.53
N ARG A 799 19.16 15.00 -4.26
CA ARG A 799 19.73 14.14 -3.22
C ARG A 799 18.64 13.38 -2.48
N TRP A 800 19.02 12.29 -1.85
CA TRP A 800 18.18 11.54 -0.94
C TRP A 800 18.82 11.47 0.44
N VAL A 801 17.99 11.35 1.46
CA VAL A 801 18.42 11.06 2.83
C VAL A 801 17.47 10.05 3.45
N ALA A 802 18.02 9.07 4.16
CA ALA A 802 17.21 8.12 4.92
C ALA A 802 16.42 8.84 6.02
N TRP A 803 15.18 8.45 6.21
CA TRP A 803 14.26 9.08 7.15
C TRP A 803 13.96 8.15 8.34
N PRO A 804 13.97 8.66 9.59
CA PRO A 804 14.51 9.96 10.02
C PRO A 804 16.02 9.90 10.31
N GLY A 805 16.70 11.06 10.26
CA GLY A 805 18.05 11.23 10.82
C GLY A 805 19.20 10.57 10.04
N GLY A 806 19.00 10.23 8.77
CA GLY A 806 20.05 9.69 7.91
C GLY A 806 21.09 10.72 7.43
N GLU A 807 22.13 10.23 6.76
CA GLU A 807 23.09 11.06 6.05
C GLU A 807 22.65 11.29 4.59
N TRP A 808 22.95 12.49 4.08
CA TRP A 808 22.68 12.83 2.67
C TRP A 808 23.50 11.96 1.73
N LEU A 809 22.82 11.29 0.81
CA LEU A 809 23.46 10.59 -0.30
C LEU A 809 24.10 11.60 -1.28
N PRO A 810 25.05 11.15 -2.12
CA PRO A 810 25.68 12.01 -3.12
C PRO A 810 24.67 12.66 -4.07
N GLU A 811 24.97 13.88 -4.51
CA GLU A 811 24.14 14.59 -5.50
C GLU A 811 24.12 13.90 -6.86
N GLN A 812 22.97 13.99 -7.52
CA GLN A 812 22.75 13.48 -8.87
C GLN A 812 22.13 14.57 -9.74
N ARG A 813 22.68 14.77 -10.94
CA ARG A 813 22.08 15.65 -11.96
C ARG A 813 20.85 14.97 -12.58
N VAL A 814 19.74 15.71 -12.60
CA VAL A 814 18.41 15.26 -13.03
C VAL A 814 18.18 15.54 -14.51
N ASN A 815 18.66 16.65 -15.05
CA ASN A 815 18.51 16.96 -16.46
C ASN A 815 19.66 16.37 -17.30
N GLN A 816 19.40 16.12 -18.60
CA GLN A 816 20.43 15.59 -19.52
C GLN A 816 20.95 16.62 -20.52
N ASP A 817 20.38 17.82 -20.51
CA ASP A 817 20.84 18.90 -21.38
C ASP A 817 22.28 19.29 -21.02
N THR A 818 23.22 19.20 -21.95
CA THR A 818 24.58 19.72 -21.80
C THR A 818 24.73 21.12 -22.43
N GLY A 819 23.63 21.73 -22.87
CA GLY A 819 23.58 23.07 -23.41
C GLY A 819 23.68 24.15 -22.34
N SER A 820 23.97 25.39 -22.75
CA SER A 820 24.07 26.55 -21.87
C SER A 820 22.69 27.17 -21.58
N VAL A 821 21.63 26.38 -21.49
CA VAL A 821 20.26 26.89 -21.43
C VAL A 821 19.71 26.83 -20.01
N LYS A 822 19.04 27.91 -19.58
CA LYS A 822 18.60 28.08 -18.19
C LYS A 822 17.46 27.13 -17.84
N GLN A 823 17.69 26.28 -16.84
CA GLN A 823 16.66 25.48 -16.17
C GLN A 823 16.44 25.99 -14.75
N SER A 824 15.18 26.01 -14.30
CA SER A 824 14.81 26.59 -13.00
C SER A 824 13.45 26.13 -12.51
N ASN A 825 13.11 26.49 -11.28
CA ASN A 825 11.85 26.20 -10.60
C ASN A 825 11.49 24.72 -10.63
N PRO A 826 12.33 23.82 -10.10
CA PRO A 826 11.96 22.44 -9.98
C PRO A 826 10.95 22.26 -8.85
N ASP A 827 10.12 21.24 -8.99
CA ASP A 827 9.28 20.71 -7.92
C ASP A 827 9.33 19.18 -7.93
N VAL A 828 9.05 18.55 -6.79
CA VAL A 828 9.17 17.11 -6.60
C VAL A 828 7.96 16.52 -5.87
N ALA A 829 7.53 15.36 -6.34
CA ALA A 829 6.62 14.50 -5.61
C ALA A 829 7.23 13.10 -5.47
N MET A 830 6.98 12.47 -4.34
CA MET A 830 7.44 11.12 -4.05
C MET A 830 6.28 10.29 -3.52
N ASP A 831 6.05 9.14 -4.12
CA ASP A 831 5.04 8.20 -3.64
C ASP A 831 5.54 7.43 -2.40
N ARG A 832 4.65 6.64 -1.81
CA ARG A 832 4.94 5.86 -0.58
C ARG A 832 6.07 4.84 -0.75
N TRP A 833 6.45 4.51 -1.98
CA TRP A 833 7.46 3.49 -2.29
C TRP A 833 8.79 4.08 -2.72
N GLY A 834 8.82 5.39 -2.98
CA GLY A 834 10.01 6.09 -3.41
C GLY A 834 10.13 6.23 -4.92
N ASN A 835 9.06 6.15 -5.70
CA ASN A 835 9.18 6.69 -7.04
C ASN A 835 9.09 8.22 -6.98
N THR A 836 10.07 8.87 -7.58
CA THR A 836 10.26 10.31 -7.47
C THR A 836 10.01 10.94 -8.83
N THR A 837 8.99 11.80 -8.92
CA THR A 837 8.72 12.61 -10.11
C THR A 837 9.19 14.04 -9.86
N ILE A 838 9.95 14.58 -10.81
CA ILE A 838 10.50 15.92 -10.76
C ILE A 838 10.01 16.66 -11.99
N ILE A 839 9.58 17.90 -11.83
CA ILE A 839 9.21 18.78 -12.95
C ILE A 839 9.97 20.10 -12.85
N TRP A 840 10.29 20.75 -13.95
CA TRP A 840 11.02 22.03 -13.96
C TRP A 840 10.69 22.90 -15.17
N SER A 841 11.01 24.20 -15.07
CA SER A 841 10.96 25.15 -16.19
C SER A 841 12.26 25.09 -17.00
N ASP A 842 12.15 25.07 -18.32
CA ASP A 842 13.28 24.85 -19.21
C ASP A 842 13.23 25.78 -20.43
N ALA A 843 14.31 26.54 -20.66
CA ALA A 843 14.38 27.49 -21.77
C ALA A 843 15.04 26.92 -23.05
N ARG A 844 15.25 25.59 -23.16
CA ARG A 844 16.04 24.91 -24.22
C ARG A 844 15.67 25.24 -25.66
N ASN A 845 14.46 25.72 -25.89
CA ASN A 845 13.99 26.11 -27.20
C ASN A 845 14.10 27.64 -27.35
N PRO A 846 15.20 28.20 -27.91
CA PRO A 846 15.43 29.64 -27.99
C PRO A 846 14.42 30.40 -28.87
N ALA A 847 13.56 29.69 -29.61
CA ALA A 847 12.47 30.26 -30.40
C ALA A 847 11.12 30.30 -29.64
N SER A 848 11.00 29.62 -28.49
CA SER A 848 9.85 29.69 -27.60
C SER A 848 10.26 30.24 -26.23
N ALA A 849 9.31 30.79 -25.50
CA ALA A 849 9.51 31.09 -24.09
C ALA A 849 9.60 29.76 -23.28
N PRO A 850 9.95 29.74 -21.97
CA PRO A 850 10.26 28.48 -21.28
C PRO A 850 9.11 27.46 -21.37
N ASP A 851 9.44 26.17 -21.32
CA ASP A 851 8.50 25.04 -21.30
C ASP A 851 8.66 24.21 -20.02
N ILE A 852 7.70 23.30 -19.74
CA ILE A 852 7.77 22.41 -18.58
C ILE A 852 8.29 21.04 -18.98
N TYR A 853 9.31 20.57 -18.27
CA TYR A 853 9.89 19.25 -18.43
C TYR A 853 9.70 18.42 -17.18
N SER A 854 9.73 17.10 -17.35
CA SER A 854 9.67 16.14 -16.27
C SER A 854 10.76 15.09 -16.36
N ARG A 855 11.08 14.54 -15.20
CA ARG A 855 11.84 13.30 -15.05
C ARG A 855 11.25 12.46 -13.95
N PHE A 856 11.13 11.18 -14.24
CA PHE A 856 10.82 10.17 -13.26
C PHE A 856 12.06 9.38 -12.87
N ILE A 857 12.20 9.13 -11.59
CA ILE A 857 13.27 8.33 -11.01
C ILE A 857 12.58 7.20 -10.21
N PRO A 858 12.57 5.97 -10.74
CA PRO A 858 12.05 4.82 -10.00
C PRO A 858 12.87 4.57 -8.74
N ALA A 859 12.24 4.06 -7.68
CA ALA A 859 12.89 3.80 -6.39
C ALA A 859 14.20 2.99 -6.51
N GLY A 860 14.25 2.04 -7.46
CA GLY A 860 15.40 1.16 -7.68
C GLY A 860 16.57 1.78 -8.47
N GLU A 861 16.41 2.92 -9.16
CA GLU A 861 17.51 3.54 -9.92
C GLU A 861 18.45 4.40 -9.06
N ARG A 862 18.02 4.73 -7.83
CA ARG A 862 18.74 5.60 -6.90
C ARG A 862 20.11 5.09 -6.47
N PHE A 863 20.29 3.76 -6.42
CA PHE A 863 21.52 3.09 -5.95
C PHE A 863 22.52 2.72 -7.06
N ARG A 864 22.14 2.85 -8.34
CA ARG A 864 23.01 2.45 -9.47
C ARG A 864 24.24 3.34 -9.67
N VAL A 865 24.31 4.48 -8.98
CA VAL A 865 25.40 5.47 -9.13
C VAL A 865 26.50 5.29 -8.06
N LEU A 866 26.30 4.43 -7.05
CA LEU A 866 27.27 4.18 -5.97
C LEU A 866 28.32 3.10 -6.29
N LEU A 867 28.24 2.43 -7.45
CA LEU A 867 29.35 1.64 -7.94
C LEU A 867 30.19 2.52 -8.87
N PRO A 868 31.46 2.84 -8.54
CA PRO A 868 32.34 3.36 -9.56
C PRO A 868 32.34 2.33 -10.70
N VAL A 869 32.09 2.81 -11.91
CA VAL A 869 32.37 2.04 -13.12
C VAL A 869 33.86 1.77 -13.10
N VAL A 870 34.26 0.64 -12.50
CA VAL A 870 35.55 0.04 -12.78
C VAL A 870 35.40 -0.43 -14.22
N ALA A 871 35.84 0.41 -15.15
CA ALA A 871 36.17 -0.03 -16.49
C ALA A 871 37.18 -1.18 -16.32
N ALA A 872 36.69 -2.41 -16.44
CA ALA A 872 37.56 -3.57 -16.56
C ALA A 872 38.07 -3.64 -18.01
N PRO A 873 39.35 -4.00 -18.20
CA PRO A 873 40.10 -3.80 -19.45
C PRO A 873 39.60 -4.61 -20.65
#